data_AF-A0A369S7V4-F1
#
_entry.id   AF-A0A369S7V4-F1
#
_cell.length_a   1.000
_cell.length_b   1.000
_cell.length_c   1.000
_cell.angle_alpha   90.00
_cell.angle_beta   90.00
_cell.angle_gamma   90.00
#
_symmetry.space_group_name_H-M   'P 1'
#
loop_
_entity.id
_entity.type
_entity.pdbx_description
1 polymer ?
#
loop_
_entity_poly.entity_id
_entity_poly.type
_entity_poly.pdbx_seq_one_letter_code
_entity_poly.pdbx_strand_id
1 'polypeptide(L)'
;MADQFNSDSSFLFFTLPSELIYKIVSFLYGVELAKLRLVSYQFNDFILGQDQLAWKKTIYSELTTNPELLSHEHYQDFYKRAYLGIYRHVTDCLTKHDQQTWGFTSQYDGYATVSHYIEKNYSYGQYLKEEEEIRQDASIADMNDYDRRHRLCSYLGLAAKHGFEIWAKKLCQQAVKASGIHSTHSVATQNCEYYFICPLFLAILENNDSMIKELIELGIRYHSPNPRYIKQSDDGTLGEYSCRLLHDSGGQIITTHIICKVVTCLRHDPHLLKVFLNSLALPPIHQAAIYKNIDEFKRYVESGGHINLNISDNYYMTPLMYCILLSREDIIDYIYSFKSSIIVGHRLADPIRNVLNSVEYKAVKVIREQDRECYHFIVSEIFKDEEIFTINSQNDALPLILADLIDKDVFHAACRGAICSRNSRAIYLLTSDLPILVQFHMSSIACSQHLLTQITCTRNEVIASHGIELLHKAIRYGKDSCIRQLIQEGVELSVIGDNLWYALENILSAFIALPRPSIFASNIEYREFHQFQVQLCNQDFDPNAIAETLLPYKLAKAIADLPKFLTPNITVGDFITEIMLHTMYSDWKRPIFNDHKLQNRLTEISCALLEKLLALNKNHNEINARTRMSSFKQGTLLHAAARLGNPAWVQLLLQAGADRQIEDLALRKPVYYTKKFSRGRQLLKTEGQIKNLLADIPVYHVVKWTWECASLLENYQSCSLPSK
;
A
#
# COMPACT_ATOMS: atom_id res chain seq x y z
N MET A 1 56.09 38.73 17.24
CA MET A 1 57.14 37.94 17.91
C MET A 1 56.46 36.96 18.87
N ALA A 2 56.19 35.70 18.56
CA ALA A 2 56.68 34.85 17.48
C ALA A 2 55.54 34.45 16.53
N ASP A 3 55.85 34.54 15.25
CA ASP A 3 55.11 34.02 14.12
C ASP A 3 55.10 32.48 14.11
N GLN A 4 54.17 31.92 13.33
CA GLN A 4 54.30 30.62 12.64
C GLN A 4 54.43 29.38 13.53
N PHE A 5 53.31 28.83 13.98
CA PHE A 5 53.12 27.39 13.93
C PHE A 5 52.03 27.06 12.92
N ASN A 6 52.47 26.40 11.86
CA ASN A 6 51.80 26.10 10.61
C ASN A 6 50.33 25.67 10.69
N SER A 7 49.57 26.30 9.81
CA SER A 7 48.30 25.88 9.22
C SER A 7 48.39 24.63 8.32
N ASP A 8 49.30 23.69 8.58
CA ASP A 8 49.51 22.49 7.76
C ASP A 8 49.75 21.24 8.63
N SER A 9 48.71 20.80 9.33
CA SER A 9 48.54 19.37 9.57
C SER A 9 47.41 18.88 8.68
N SER A 10 47.62 18.98 7.37
CA SER A 10 46.96 18.05 6.45
C SER A 10 47.20 16.66 7.02
N PHE A 11 46.12 15.92 7.33
CA PHE A 11 46.28 14.51 7.64
C PHE A 11 47.08 13.93 6.46
N LEU A 12 48.23 13.29 6.70
CA LEU A 12 49.10 12.74 5.64
C LEU A 12 48.35 11.82 4.65
N PHE A 13 47.15 11.38 5.03
CA PHE A 13 46.22 10.67 4.17
C PHE A 13 45.59 11.55 3.08
N PHE A 14 45.21 12.80 3.38
CA PHE A 14 44.62 13.74 2.42
C PHE A 14 45.63 14.41 1.49
N THR A 15 46.93 14.13 1.67
CA THR A 15 47.96 14.47 0.69
C THR A 15 48.06 13.43 -0.44
N LEU A 16 47.38 12.28 -0.31
CA LEU A 16 47.29 11.28 -1.37
C LEU A 16 46.36 11.76 -2.51
N PRO A 17 46.57 11.28 -3.75
CA PRO A 17 45.64 11.55 -4.84
C PRO A 17 44.22 11.12 -4.49
N SER A 18 43.21 11.93 -4.84
CA SER A 18 41.81 11.65 -4.51
C SER A 18 41.36 10.27 -4.99
N GLU A 19 41.83 9.79 -6.14
CA GLU A 19 41.56 8.44 -6.65
C GLU A 19 42.04 7.33 -5.71
N LEU A 20 43.22 7.49 -5.10
CA LEU A 20 43.78 6.52 -4.18
C LEU A 20 43.01 6.53 -2.85
N ILE A 21 42.67 7.72 -2.37
CA ILE A 21 41.81 7.88 -1.19
C ILE A 21 40.47 7.17 -1.44
N TYR A 22 39.85 7.38 -2.60
CA TYR A 22 38.61 6.70 -2.97
C TYR A 22 38.75 5.18 -3.03
N LYS A 23 39.87 4.66 -3.54
CA LYS A 23 40.13 3.21 -3.53
C LYS A 23 40.24 2.67 -2.11
N ILE A 24 40.96 3.36 -1.23
CA ILE A 24 41.11 2.94 0.18
C ILE A 24 39.74 2.94 0.88
N VAL A 25 38.99 4.04 0.72
CA VAL A 25 37.66 4.20 1.30
C VAL A 25 36.66 3.18 0.73
N SER A 26 36.82 2.75 -0.53
CA SER A 26 35.95 1.74 -1.15
C SER A 26 36.10 0.32 -0.58
N PHE A 27 37.11 0.06 0.25
CA PHE A 27 37.23 -1.21 0.99
C PHE A 27 36.47 -1.21 2.31
N LEU A 28 35.99 -0.05 2.77
CA LEU A 28 35.28 0.09 4.03
C LEU A 28 33.79 -0.21 3.84
N TYR A 29 33.22 -0.85 4.86
CA TYR A 29 31.77 -1.00 4.96
C TYR A 29 31.10 0.36 5.20
N GLY A 30 29.85 0.53 4.79
CA GLY A 30 29.16 1.81 4.98
C GLY A 30 29.04 2.23 6.45
N VAL A 31 28.98 1.29 7.38
CA VAL A 31 29.03 1.59 8.82
C VAL A 31 30.39 2.16 9.26
N GLU A 32 31.48 1.71 8.64
CA GLU A 32 32.84 2.20 8.89
C GLU A 32 33.01 3.58 8.25
N LEU A 33 32.42 3.82 7.08
CA LEU A 33 32.33 5.16 6.49
C LEU A 33 31.58 6.13 7.41
N ALA A 34 30.45 5.71 7.98
CA ALA A 34 29.71 6.53 8.93
C ALA A 34 30.55 6.87 10.17
N LYS A 35 31.29 5.90 10.72
CA LYS A 35 32.22 6.12 11.84
C LYS A 35 33.36 7.07 11.46
N LEU A 36 33.95 6.89 10.26
CA LEU A 36 35.09 7.66 9.78
C LEU A 36 34.77 9.15 9.62
N ARG A 37 33.54 9.48 9.21
CA ARG A 37 33.05 10.87 9.17
C ARG A 37 33.10 11.58 10.52
N LEU A 38 32.96 10.85 11.62
CA LEU A 38 32.98 11.42 12.97
C LEU A 38 34.40 11.68 13.48
N VAL A 39 35.42 11.16 12.78
CA VAL A 39 36.83 11.26 13.20
C VAL A 39 37.43 12.63 12.90
N SER A 40 37.12 13.24 11.74
CA SER A 40 37.59 14.59 11.39
C SER A 40 36.73 15.30 10.36
N TYR A 41 36.81 16.63 10.31
CA TYR A 41 36.10 17.44 9.31
C TYR A 41 36.53 17.10 7.88
N GLN A 42 37.81 16.78 7.65
CA GLN A 42 38.34 16.42 6.33
C GLN A 42 37.72 15.11 5.80
N PHE A 43 37.56 14.09 6.67
CA PHE A 43 36.83 12.88 6.32
C PHE A 43 35.35 13.14 6.09
N ASN A 44 34.73 13.98 6.92
CA ASN A 44 33.34 14.36 6.72
C ASN A 44 33.13 15.07 5.37
N ASP A 45 33.95 16.05 5.03
CA ASP A 45 33.86 16.81 3.78
C ASP A 45 34.16 15.94 2.56
N PHE A 46 35.16 15.06 2.64
CA PHE A 46 35.49 14.14 1.55
C PHE A 46 34.37 13.13 1.29
N ILE A 47 33.80 12.53 2.34
CA ILE A 47 32.76 11.49 2.22
C ILE A 47 31.40 12.10 1.83
N LEU A 48 31.12 13.34 2.25
CA LEU A 48 29.93 14.12 1.88
C LEU A 48 30.08 14.94 0.60
N GLY A 49 31.24 14.86 -0.06
CA GLY A 49 31.52 15.62 -1.28
C GLY A 49 30.45 15.44 -2.35
N GLN A 50 30.40 16.37 -3.31
CA GLN A 50 29.27 16.58 -4.22
C GLN A 50 28.80 15.32 -4.98
N ASP A 51 29.68 14.34 -5.22
CA ASP A 51 29.34 13.13 -5.98
C ASP A 51 28.87 11.93 -5.13
N GLN A 52 28.98 12.00 -3.78
CA GLN A 52 28.69 10.91 -2.85
C GLN A 52 29.20 9.52 -3.31
N LEU A 53 30.30 9.50 -4.05
CA LEU A 53 30.75 8.33 -4.81
C LEU A 53 31.10 7.16 -3.88
N ALA A 54 31.58 7.47 -2.68
CA ALA A 54 31.87 6.48 -1.64
C ALA A 54 30.60 5.71 -1.25
N TRP A 55 29.52 6.42 -0.88
CA TRP A 55 28.24 5.79 -0.52
C TRP A 55 27.64 4.98 -1.66
N LYS A 56 27.69 5.52 -2.89
CA LYS A 56 27.22 4.80 -4.07
C LYS A 56 27.95 3.47 -4.26
N LYS A 57 29.29 3.48 -4.20
CA LYS A 57 30.10 2.26 -4.33
C LYS A 57 29.84 1.26 -3.22
N THR A 58 29.73 1.73 -1.98
CA THR A 58 29.37 0.90 -0.82
C THR A 58 28.02 0.22 -1.00
N ILE A 59 26.99 0.95 -1.44
CA ILE A 59 25.67 0.37 -1.74
C ILE A 59 25.79 -0.70 -2.84
N TYR A 60 26.56 -0.42 -3.89
CA TYR A 60 26.81 -1.34 -5.01
C TYR A 60 27.67 -2.55 -4.63
N SER A 61 28.34 -2.55 -3.47
CA SER A 61 29.08 -3.72 -2.99
C SER A 61 28.31 -4.50 -1.92
N GLU A 62 27.39 -3.86 -1.21
CA GLU A 62 26.77 -4.42 -0.02
C GLU A 62 25.29 -4.76 -0.18
N LEU A 63 24.53 -3.94 -0.91
CA LEU A 63 23.07 -3.97 -0.92
C LEU A 63 22.50 -4.22 -2.32
N THR A 64 22.70 -3.29 -3.24
CA THR A 64 22.06 -3.29 -4.56
C THR A 64 22.82 -2.44 -5.57
N THR A 65 22.80 -2.85 -6.84
CA THR A 65 23.28 -2.07 -8.00
C THR A 65 22.25 -1.07 -8.52
N ASN A 66 20.96 -1.22 -8.15
CA ASN A 66 19.86 -0.37 -8.57
C ASN A 66 19.08 0.22 -7.38
N PRO A 67 19.71 1.09 -6.56
CA PRO A 67 19.06 1.67 -5.39
C PRO A 67 17.94 2.64 -5.78
N GLU A 68 16.75 2.38 -5.24
CA GLU A 68 15.60 3.29 -5.36
C GLU A 68 15.69 4.42 -4.32
N LEU A 69 16.18 5.58 -4.75
CA LEU A 69 16.25 6.79 -3.94
C LEU A 69 14.86 7.47 -3.87
N LEU A 70 14.49 7.91 -2.67
CA LEU A 70 13.30 8.73 -2.43
C LEU A 70 13.55 10.20 -2.80
N SER A 71 12.48 11.00 -2.89
CA SER A 71 12.60 12.44 -3.19
C SER A 71 13.49 13.14 -2.15
N HIS A 72 14.51 13.87 -2.61
CA HIS A 72 15.54 14.53 -1.79
C HIS A 72 16.41 13.57 -0.95
N GLU A 73 16.34 12.27 -1.20
CA GLU A 73 17.22 11.29 -0.57
C GLU A 73 18.53 11.19 -1.35
N HIS A 74 19.66 11.27 -0.64
CA HIS A 74 20.95 10.98 -1.22
C HIS A 74 21.41 9.54 -0.90
N TYR A 75 22.50 9.07 -1.52
CA TYR A 75 23.01 7.71 -1.31
C TYR A 75 23.30 7.41 0.17
N GLN A 76 23.81 8.39 0.92
CA GLN A 76 23.99 8.23 2.36
C GLN A 76 22.67 7.96 3.09
N ASP A 77 21.62 8.71 2.75
CA ASP A 77 20.32 8.60 3.41
C ASP A 77 19.66 7.27 3.09
N PHE A 78 19.80 6.80 1.84
CA PHE A 78 19.42 5.45 1.43
C PHE A 78 20.12 4.37 2.26
N TYR A 79 21.44 4.47 2.41
CA TYR A 79 22.20 3.50 3.20
C TYR A 79 21.77 3.55 4.67
N LYS A 80 21.57 4.75 5.23
CA LYS A 80 21.05 4.93 6.60
C LYS A 80 19.67 4.29 6.76
N ARG A 81 18.79 4.44 5.78
CA ARG A 81 17.47 3.81 5.73
C ARG A 81 17.54 2.29 5.72
N ALA A 82 18.38 1.70 4.88
CA ALA A 82 18.60 0.26 4.88
C ALA A 82 19.19 -0.23 6.23
N TYR A 83 20.14 0.52 6.79
CA TYR A 83 20.80 0.19 8.05
C TYR A 83 19.83 0.21 9.25
N LEU A 84 19.02 1.26 9.38
CA LEU A 84 18.06 1.40 10.48
C LEU A 84 16.79 0.55 10.28
N GLY A 85 16.39 0.32 9.03
CA GLY A 85 15.10 -0.29 8.67
C GLY A 85 13.96 0.73 8.64
N ILE A 86 12.92 0.45 7.85
CA ILE A 86 11.80 1.38 7.67
C ILE A 86 11.03 1.56 8.98
N TYR A 87 10.85 0.49 9.75
CA TYR A 87 10.15 0.55 11.03
C TYR A 87 10.72 1.62 11.96
N ARG A 88 12.04 1.60 12.19
CA ARG A 88 12.69 2.58 13.08
C ARG A 88 12.57 4.00 12.55
N HIS A 89 12.78 4.18 11.24
CA HIS A 89 12.62 5.48 10.59
C HIS A 89 11.23 6.09 10.82
N VAL A 90 10.19 5.27 10.71
CA VAL A 90 8.81 5.70 10.96
C VAL A 90 8.59 5.92 12.46
N THR A 91 8.87 4.93 13.32
CA THR A 91 8.51 4.99 14.74
C THR A 91 9.25 6.07 15.51
N ASP A 92 10.51 6.38 15.17
CA ASP A 92 11.29 7.42 15.84
C ASP A 92 10.64 8.81 15.71
N CYS A 93 9.87 9.02 14.65
CA CYS A 93 9.12 10.25 14.42
C CYS A 93 7.81 10.33 15.23
N LEU A 94 7.35 9.23 15.85
CA LEU A 94 6.01 9.11 16.45
C LEU A 94 5.99 9.15 17.98
N THR A 95 4.85 9.56 18.54
CA THR A 95 4.63 9.49 19.99
C THR A 95 4.67 8.05 20.51
N LYS A 96 5.13 7.87 21.76
CA LYS A 96 5.18 6.55 22.43
C LYS A 96 3.83 5.82 22.44
N HIS A 97 2.73 6.57 22.53
CA HIS A 97 1.40 5.98 22.53
C HIS A 97 1.06 5.34 21.19
N ASP A 98 1.32 6.04 20.07
CA ASP A 98 1.06 5.50 18.74
C ASP A 98 1.95 4.29 18.43
N GLN A 99 3.22 4.33 18.85
CA GLN A 99 4.13 3.18 18.80
C GLN A 99 3.56 1.93 19.52
N GLN A 100 2.88 2.11 20.66
CA GLN A 100 2.30 1.01 21.44
C GLN A 100 0.99 0.48 20.86
N THR A 101 0.16 1.36 20.27
CA THR A 101 -1.14 0.96 19.70
C THR A 101 -1.04 0.04 18.48
N TRP A 102 0.09 0.10 17.76
CA TRP A 102 0.33 -0.76 16.60
C TRP A 102 0.54 -2.23 16.94
N GLY A 103 0.83 -2.56 18.20
CA GLY A 103 0.97 -3.95 18.66
C GLY A 103 -0.36 -4.73 18.78
N PHE A 104 -1.52 -4.06 18.66
CA PHE A 104 -2.85 -4.63 18.98
C PHE A 104 -3.83 -4.66 17.79
N THR A 105 -3.45 -4.22 16.60
CA THR A 105 -4.36 -4.06 15.44
C THR A 105 -4.19 -5.13 14.36
N SER A 106 -3.82 -6.36 14.74
CA SER A 106 -3.64 -7.50 13.83
C SER A 106 -4.94 -8.16 13.32
N GLN A 107 -6.01 -7.38 13.14
CA GLN A 107 -7.21 -7.83 12.41
C GLN A 107 -7.15 -7.50 10.91
N TYR A 108 -6.07 -6.87 10.43
CA TYR A 108 -5.88 -6.54 9.03
C TYR A 108 -4.94 -7.51 8.33
N ASP A 109 -5.38 -7.95 7.14
CA ASP A 109 -4.65 -8.59 6.04
C ASP A 109 -3.32 -9.27 6.41
N GLY A 110 -3.28 -10.61 6.30
CA GLY A 110 -2.13 -11.43 6.70
C GLY A 110 -0.80 -10.98 6.07
N TYR A 111 -0.82 -10.33 4.90
CA TYR A 111 0.36 -9.79 4.23
C TYR A 111 1.00 -8.62 4.99
N ALA A 112 0.19 -7.63 5.38
CA ALA A 112 0.66 -6.45 6.11
C ALA A 112 1.26 -6.86 7.46
N THR A 113 0.74 -7.93 8.07
CA THR A 113 1.26 -8.43 9.35
C THR A 113 2.65 -9.05 9.22
N VAL A 114 2.91 -9.84 8.17
CA VAL A 114 4.25 -10.43 7.92
C VAL A 114 5.28 -9.35 7.62
N SER A 115 4.95 -8.40 6.74
CA SER A 115 5.86 -7.32 6.38
C SER A 115 6.18 -6.42 7.59
N HIS A 116 5.16 -6.09 8.40
CA HIS A 116 5.36 -5.39 9.67
C HIS A 116 6.26 -6.15 10.65
N TYR A 117 6.06 -7.46 10.81
CA TYR A 117 6.89 -8.29 11.69
C TYR A 117 8.37 -8.25 11.27
N ILE A 118 8.64 -8.40 9.97
CA ILE A 118 10.03 -8.39 9.47
C ILE A 118 10.66 -7.02 9.68
N GLU A 119 10.00 -5.93 9.26
CA GLU A 119 10.51 -4.56 9.40
C GLU A 119 10.77 -4.17 10.86
N LYS A 120 9.92 -4.64 11.78
CA LYS A 120 10.06 -4.35 13.21
C LYS A 120 11.28 -4.99 13.84
N ASN A 121 11.60 -6.21 13.44
CA ASN A 121 12.59 -7.04 14.13
C ASN A 121 13.94 -7.13 13.39
N TYR A 122 13.97 -6.88 12.08
CA TYR A 122 15.13 -7.09 11.24
C TYR A 122 15.49 -5.83 10.44
N SER A 123 16.80 -5.56 10.32
CA SER A 123 17.34 -4.50 9.48
C SER A 123 18.75 -4.88 8.99
N TYR A 124 19.28 -4.18 7.99
CA TYR A 124 20.65 -4.43 7.54
C TYR A 124 21.68 -4.17 8.65
N GLY A 125 21.46 -3.13 9.46
CA GLY A 125 22.32 -2.83 10.59
C GLY A 125 22.25 -3.86 11.70
N GLN A 126 21.09 -4.50 11.91
CA GLN A 126 20.96 -5.61 12.86
C GLN A 126 21.76 -6.83 12.38
N TYR A 127 21.67 -7.15 11.08
CA TYR A 127 22.47 -8.21 10.46
C TYR A 127 23.98 -7.97 10.63
N LEU A 128 24.45 -6.73 10.36
CA LEU A 128 25.88 -6.41 10.50
C LEU A 128 26.38 -6.58 11.94
N LYS A 129 25.58 -6.19 12.94
CA LYS A 129 25.93 -6.40 14.35
C LYS A 129 26.03 -7.87 14.70
N GLU A 130 25.05 -8.67 14.29
CA GLU A 130 25.06 -10.11 14.54
C GLU A 130 26.23 -10.80 13.84
N GLU A 131 26.58 -10.38 12.62
CA GLU A 131 27.77 -10.87 11.91
C GLU A 131 29.08 -10.50 12.62
N GLU A 132 29.16 -9.31 13.20
CA GLU A 132 30.30 -8.88 14.00
C GLU A 132 30.42 -9.69 15.29
N GLU A 133 29.31 -9.91 15.99
CA GLU A 133 29.24 -10.76 17.19
C GLU A 133 29.67 -12.21 16.89
N ILE A 134 29.17 -12.80 15.79
CA ILE A 134 29.56 -14.15 15.35
C ILE A 134 31.04 -14.24 14.99
N ARG A 135 31.64 -13.18 14.45
CA ARG A 135 33.09 -13.13 14.16
C ARG A 135 33.94 -13.05 15.42
N GLN A 136 33.45 -12.33 16.44
CA GLN A 136 34.15 -12.15 17.70
C GLN A 136 34.05 -13.38 18.61
N ASP A 137 32.92 -14.08 18.57
CA ASP A 137 32.71 -15.31 19.31
C ASP A 137 32.06 -16.39 18.42
N ALA A 138 32.91 -17.29 17.93
CA ALA A 138 32.49 -18.39 17.08
C ALA A 138 31.55 -19.38 17.79
N SER A 139 31.48 -19.39 19.14
CA SER A 139 30.54 -20.24 19.89
C SER A 139 29.09 -19.76 19.76
N ILE A 140 28.86 -18.48 19.40
CA ILE A 140 27.53 -17.95 19.05
C ILE A 140 27.03 -18.57 17.73
N ALA A 141 27.95 -19.01 16.85
CA ALA A 141 27.58 -19.74 15.64
C ALA A 141 26.96 -21.12 15.92
N ASP A 142 27.20 -21.67 17.13
CA ASP A 142 26.64 -22.93 17.65
C ASP A 142 25.28 -22.73 18.37
N MET A 143 24.70 -21.52 18.34
CA MET A 143 23.27 -21.33 18.62
C MET A 143 22.43 -22.38 17.87
N ASN A 144 21.31 -22.81 18.44
CA ASN A 144 20.41 -23.79 17.83
C ASN A 144 20.22 -23.47 16.33
N ASP A 145 20.64 -24.40 15.47
CA ASP A 145 20.66 -24.28 14.01
C ASP A 145 19.31 -23.76 13.45
N TYR A 146 18.22 -24.10 14.12
CA TYR A 146 16.88 -23.59 13.87
C TYR A 146 16.78 -22.04 13.91
N ASP A 147 17.30 -21.42 14.98
CA ASP A 147 17.18 -19.97 15.22
C ASP A 147 18.04 -19.17 14.25
N ARG A 148 19.21 -19.70 13.88
CA ARG A 148 20.08 -19.12 12.87
C ARG A 148 19.46 -19.15 11.47
N ARG A 149 18.87 -20.28 11.06
CA ARG A 149 18.17 -20.39 9.76
C ARG A 149 16.97 -19.45 9.69
N HIS A 150 16.20 -19.35 10.77
CA HIS A 150 15.07 -18.43 10.85
C HIS A 150 15.49 -16.97 10.66
N ARG A 151 16.55 -16.52 11.33
CA ARG A 151 17.09 -15.16 11.15
C ARG A 151 17.56 -14.91 9.72
N LEU A 152 18.32 -15.84 9.13
CA LEU A 152 18.77 -15.72 7.74
C LEU A 152 17.61 -15.64 6.75
N CYS A 153 16.54 -16.43 6.95
CA CYS A 153 15.33 -16.37 6.14
C CYS A 153 14.61 -15.01 6.29
N SER A 154 14.56 -14.46 7.51
CA SER A 154 13.96 -13.15 7.79
C SER A 154 14.75 -12.00 7.15
N TYR A 155 16.08 -12.03 7.22
CA TYR A 155 16.94 -11.09 6.51
C TYR A 155 16.81 -11.21 5.00
N LEU A 156 16.68 -12.43 4.47
CA LEU A 156 16.45 -12.65 3.05
C LEU A 156 15.09 -12.12 2.62
N GLY A 157 14.06 -12.27 3.46
CA GLY A 157 12.74 -11.67 3.25
C GLY A 157 12.80 -10.15 3.17
N LEU A 158 13.54 -9.52 4.08
CA LEU A 158 13.77 -8.07 4.05
C LEU A 158 14.55 -7.65 2.79
N ALA A 159 15.62 -8.35 2.43
CA ALA A 159 16.40 -8.07 1.23
C ALA A 159 15.55 -8.23 -0.05
N ALA A 160 14.71 -9.27 -0.11
CA ALA A 160 13.81 -9.51 -1.21
C ALA A 160 12.76 -8.41 -1.37
N LYS A 161 12.15 -7.97 -0.25
CA LYS A 161 11.20 -6.87 -0.23
C LYS A 161 11.82 -5.57 -0.77
N HIS A 162 13.02 -5.23 -0.32
CA HIS A 162 13.68 -3.96 -0.70
C HIS A 162 14.47 -4.02 -2.01
N GLY A 163 14.54 -5.17 -2.68
CA GLY A 163 15.34 -5.31 -3.88
C GLY A 163 16.85 -5.29 -3.64
N PHE A 164 17.33 -5.69 -2.45
CA PHE A 164 18.75 -5.75 -2.11
C PHE A 164 19.42 -7.03 -2.63
N GLU A 165 19.59 -7.14 -3.96
CA GLU A 165 20.01 -8.38 -4.63
C GLU A 165 21.42 -8.84 -4.25
N ILE A 166 22.33 -7.91 -3.97
CA ILE A 166 23.70 -8.23 -3.57
C ILE A 166 23.71 -8.84 -2.18
N TRP A 167 22.92 -8.25 -1.27
CA TRP A 167 22.77 -8.78 0.08
C TRP A 167 22.05 -10.14 0.06
N ALA A 168 21.00 -10.29 -0.74
CA ALA A 168 20.28 -11.56 -0.92
C ALA A 168 21.21 -12.69 -1.38
N LYS A 169 22.11 -12.44 -2.34
CA LYS A 169 23.16 -13.39 -2.78
C LYS A 169 24.04 -13.85 -1.62
N LYS A 170 24.52 -12.89 -0.82
CA LYS A 170 25.39 -13.17 0.33
C LYS A 170 24.67 -14.01 1.38
N LEU A 171 23.42 -13.67 1.70
CA LEU A 171 22.59 -14.42 2.65
C LEU A 171 22.35 -15.86 2.18
N CYS A 172 22.05 -16.06 0.89
CA CYS A 172 21.88 -17.41 0.33
C CYS A 172 23.17 -18.24 0.44
N GLN A 173 24.33 -17.64 0.12
CA GLN A 173 25.63 -18.31 0.28
C GLN A 173 25.94 -18.68 1.73
N GLN A 174 25.59 -17.81 2.69
CA GLN A 174 25.74 -18.08 4.11
C GLN A 174 24.83 -19.21 4.57
N ALA A 175 23.57 -19.21 4.13
CA ALA A 175 22.61 -20.22 4.51
C ALA A 175 22.95 -21.62 3.95
N VAL A 176 23.58 -21.70 2.78
CA VAL A 176 24.11 -22.95 2.22
C VAL A 176 25.25 -23.51 3.07
N LYS A 177 26.17 -22.64 3.51
CA LYS A 177 27.29 -23.02 4.37
C LYS A 177 26.84 -23.47 5.76
N ALA A 178 25.72 -22.94 6.26
CA ALA A 178 25.17 -23.25 7.57
C ALA A 178 24.37 -24.58 7.63
N SER A 179 24.56 -25.49 6.68
CA SER A 179 23.83 -26.76 6.57
C SER A 179 22.35 -26.59 6.24
N GLY A 180 22.05 -26.14 5.01
CA GLY A 180 20.74 -26.32 4.37
C GLY A 180 19.67 -25.30 4.76
N ILE A 181 19.15 -24.58 3.75
CA ILE A 181 17.91 -23.80 3.84
C ILE A 181 16.75 -24.80 3.90
N HIS A 182 16.56 -25.44 5.04
CA HIS A 182 15.33 -26.17 5.29
C HIS A 182 14.29 -25.17 5.77
N SER A 183 13.33 -24.90 4.88
CA SER A 183 11.96 -24.43 5.12
C SER A 183 11.68 -22.92 5.10
N THR A 184 10.58 -22.59 4.40
CA THR A 184 9.68 -21.50 4.80
C THR A 184 9.34 -21.69 6.27
N HIS A 185 9.22 -20.64 7.08
CA HIS A 185 9.02 -20.82 8.53
C HIS A 185 7.74 -20.13 9.01
N SER A 186 7.03 -20.83 9.89
CA SER A 186 5.82 -20.38 10.57
C SER A 186 6.16 -20.00 12.01
N VAL A 187 6.03 -18.72 12.41
CA VAL A 187 6.43 -18.26 13.76
C VAL A 187 5.24 -18.03 14.67
N ALA A 188 5.07 -18.83 15.73
CA ALA A 188 4.11 -18.53 16.80
C ALA A 188 4.62 -17.39 17.68
N THR A 189 3.82 -16.34 17.86
CA THR A 189 4.13 -15.28 18.84
C THR A 189 3.14 -15.34 19.99
N GLN A 190 3.54 -14.87 21.18
CA GLN A 190 2.70 -14.91 22.40
C GLN A 190 1.33 -14.21 22.26
N ASN A 191 1.10 -13.45 21.19
CA ASN A 191 -0.13 -12.70 20.95
C ASN A 191 -0.74 -12.86 19.54
N CYS A 192 -0.18 -13.67 18.62
CA CYS A 192 -0.74 -13.90 17.27
C CYS A 192 -0.28 -15.24 16.66
N GLU A 193 -1.20 -15.89 15.93
CA GLU A 193 -1.04 -17.14 15.19
C GLU A 193 0.07 -17.04 14.12
N TYR A 194 0.63 -18.20 13.75
CA TYR A 194 1.89 -18.37 13.03
C TYR A 194 2.10 -17.47 11.78
N TYR A 195 3.24 -16.76 11.67
CA TYR A 195 3.63 -15.96 10.48
C TYR A 195 4.41 -16.77 9.45
N PHE A 196 3.97 -16.80 8.18
CA PHE A 196 4.69 -17.42 7.07
C PHE A 196 5.64 -16.43 6.37
N ILE A 197 6.95 -16.68 6.42
CA ILE A 197 7.96 -15.88 5.72
C ILE A 197 8.41 -16.60 4.43
N CYS A 198 8.13 -15.98 3.28
CA CYS A 198 8.60 -16.42 1.97
C CYS A 198 9.23 -15.23 1.22
N PRO A 199 10.57 -15.20 1.05
CA PRO A 199 11.25 -14.11 0.34
C PRO A 199 10.77 -13.91 -1.09
N LEU A 200 10.49 -15.01 -1.81
CA LEU A 200 9.94 -14.97 -3.15
C LEU A 200 8.57 -14.27 -3.18
N PHE A 201 7.71 -14.55 -2.20
CA PHE A 201 6.41 -13.92 -2.09
C PHE A 201 6.52 -12.41 -1.80
N LEU A 202 7.45 -11.99 -0.93
CA LEU A 202 7.70 -10.57 -0.65
C LEU A 202 8.22 -9.83 -1.89
N ALA A 203 9.10 -10.44 -2.69
CA ALA A 203 9.55 -9.86 -3.96
C ALA A 203 8.41 -9.73 -4.99
N ILE A 204 7.47 -10.67 -4.99
CA ILE A 204 6.27 -10.64 -5.83
C ILE A 204 5.34 -9.51 -5.43
N LEU A 205 5.10 -9.30 -4.13
CA LEU A 205 4.27 -8.20 -3.63
C LEU A 205 4.83 -6.82 -4.03
N GLU A 206 6.14 -6.68 -4.04
CA GLU A 206 6.83 -5.44 -4.44
C GLU A 206 7.01 -5.32 -5.96
N ASN A 207 6.50 -6.29 -6.73
CA ASN A 207 6.59 -6.36 -8.18
C ASN A 207 8.04 -6.23 -8.72
N ASN A 208 9.01 -6.79 -8.00
CA ASN A 208 10.42 -6.71 -8.35
C ASN A 208 10.87 -7.93 -9.18
N ASP A 209 10.63 -7.87 -10.49
CA ASP A 209 10.93 -8.98 -11.42
C ASP A 209 12.41 -9.37 -11.42
N SER A 210 13.33 -8.42 -11.25
CA SER A 210 14.77 -8.70 -11.16
C SER A 210 15.09 -9.54 -9.93
N MET A 211 14.53 -9.18 -8.78
CA MET A 211 14.70 -9.95 -7.55
C MET A 211 14.03 -11.32 -7.63
N ILE A 212 12.85 -11.43 -8.26
CA ILE A 212 12.18 -12.73 -8.48
C ILE A 212 13.09 -13.67 -9.27
N LYS A 213 13.64 -13.22 -10.40
CA LYS A 213 14.56 -14.02 -11.22
C LYS A 213 15.79 -14.44 -10.43
N GLU A 214 16.40 -13.50 -9.71
CA GLU A 214 17.56 -13.75 -8.87
C GLU A 214 17.28 -14.79 -7.79
N LEU A 215 16.16 -14.68 -7.06
CA LEU A 215 15.77 -15.64 -6.02
C LEU A 215 15.49 -17.03 -6.60
N ILE A 216 14.93 -17.13 -7.81
CA ILE A 216 14.73 -18.42 -8.48
C ILE A 216 16.07 -19.00 -8.93
N GLU A 217 16.97 -18.21 -9.50
CA GLU A 217 18.31 -18.66 -9.89
C GLU A 217 19.11 -19.13 -8.67
N LEU A 218 19.12 -18.35 -7.59
CA LEU A 218 19.73 -18.73 -6.32
C LEU A 218 19.04 -19.95 -5.72
N GLY A 219 17.71 -20.02 -5.80
CA GLY A 219 16.90 -21.16 -5.40
C GLY A 219 17.36 -22.43 -6.10
N ILE A 220 17.44 -22.42 -7.42
CA ILE A 220 17.90 -23.53 -8.27
C ILE A 220 19.36 -23.89 -8.00
N ARG A 221 20.23 -22.89 -7.82
CA ARG A 221 21.68 -23.09 -7.63
C ARG A 221 22.00 -23.72 -6.28
N TYR A 222 21.22 -23.40 -5.25
CA TYR A 222 21.56 -23.71 -3.86
C TYR A 222 20.59 -24.68 -3.17
N HIS A 223 19.43 -24.99 -3.76
CA HIS A 223 18.49 -25.98 -3.26
C HIS A 223 18.47 -27.23 -4.14
N SER A 224 17.95 -28.33 -3.58
CA SER A 224 17.51 -29.48 -4.36
C SER A 224 16.48 -29.00 -5.41
N PRO A 225 16.39 -29.60 -6.60
CA PRO A 225 15.39 -29.29 -7.63
C PRO A 225 13.93 -29.58 -7.20
N ASN A 226 13.65 -29.66 -5.90
CA ASN A 226 12.32 -29.80 -5.33
C ASN A 226 11.88 -28.43 -4.76
N PRO A 227 10.74 -27.86 -5.18
CA PRO A 227 10.23 -26.53 -4.82
C PRO A 227 9.64 -26.49 -3.41
N ARG A 228 10.37 -27.03 -2.45
CA ARG A 228 10.06 -26.94 -1.01
C ARG A 228 10.02 -25.51 -0.49
N TYR A 229 10.47 -24.54 -1.29
CA TYR A 229 10.34 -23.09 -1.03
C TYR A 229 8.94 -22.53 -1.35
N ILE A 230 8.09 -23.28 -2.07
CA ILE A 230 6.70 -22.91 -2.39
C ILE A 230 5.70 -23.67 -1.50
N LYS A 231 5.98 -24.92 -1.12
CA LYS A 231 5.11 -25.75 -0.27
C LYS A 231 5.91 -26.48 0.83
N GLN A 232 5.46 -26.40 2.08
CA GLN A 232 5.98 -27.21 3.19
C GLN A 232 5.35 -28.63 3.17
N SER A 233 6.18 -29.61 3.51
CA SER A 233 6.00 -31.08 3.58
C SER A 233 4.61 -31.72 3.48
N ASP A 234 4.55 -32.86 2.76
CA ASP A 234 3.46 -33.83 2.70
C ASP A 234 3.24 -34.65 3.99
N ASP A 235 4.04 -34.43 5.04
CA ASP A 235 3.84 -35.07 6.34
C ASP A 235 2.68 -34.38 7.07
N GLY A 236 1.49 -34.98 6.96
CA GLY A 236 0.21 -34.52 7.51
C GLY A 236 0.14 -34.32 9.04
N THR A 237 1.26 -34.24 9.75
CA THR A 237 1.33 -33.93 11.18
C THR A 237 1.32 -32.42 11.49
N LEU A 238 1.53 -31.57 10.49
CA LEU A 238 1.46 -30.09 10.61
C LEU A 238 0.24 -29.47 9.88
N GLY A 239 -0.59 -30.31 9.25
CA GLY A 239 -1.70 -29.91 8.38
C GLY A 239 -2.94 -29.34 9.06
N GLU A 240 -3.04 -29.37 10.39
CA GLU A 240 -4.18 -28.79 11.14
C GLU A 240 -3.90 -27.41 11.76
N TYR A 241 -2.63 -27.00 11.85
CA TYR A 241 -2.24 -25.77 12.57
C TYR A 241 -1.48 -24.75 11.71
N SER A 242 -1.10 -25.14 10.49
CA SER A 242 -0.43 -24.27 9.54
C SER A 242 -1.45 -23.36 8.85
N CYS A 243 -1.73 -22.24 9.52
CA CYS A 243 -2.43 -21.06 9.00
C CYS A 243 -3.96 -21.07 9.07
N ARG A 244 -4.52 -20.71 10.23
CA ARG A 244 -5.90 -20.20 10.30
C ARG A 244 -6.14 -18.91 9.49
N LEU A 245 -5.09 -18.20 9.06
CA LEU A 245 -5.15 -17.14 8.04
C LEU A 245 -5.33 -17.66 6.59
N LEU A 246 -5.07 -18.95 6.33
CA LEU A 246 -5.07 -19.58 5.00
C LEU A 246 -6.06 -20.77 4.88
N HIS A 247 -6.82 -21.08 5.93
CA HIS A 247 -7.85 -22.13 5.91
C HIS A 247 -9.18 -21.67 5.29
N ASP A 248 -9.39 -20.36 5.16
CA ASP A 248 -10.35 -19.83 4.18
C ASP A 248 -9.66 -19.69 2.82
N SER A 249 -10.46 -19.66 1.76
CA SER A 249 -10.13 -19.60 0.33
C SER A 249 -8.90 -18.77 -0.13
N GLY A 250 -8.29 -17.94 0.71
CA GLY A 250 -7.08 -17.14 0.44
C GLY A 250 -5.77 -17.91 0.33
N GLY A 251 -5.60 -19.06 1.02
CA GLY A 251 -4.35 -19.84 0.95
C GLY A 251 -4.03 -20.41 -0.43
N GLN A 252 -5.07 -20.91 -1.10
CA GLN A 252 -4.97 -21.44 -2.46
C GLN A 252 -4.59 -20.33 -3.46
N ILE A 253 -5.17 -19.14 -3.28
CA ILE A 253 -4.95 -17.97 -4.15
C ILE A 253 -3.49 -17.53 -4.12
N ILE A 254 -2.85 -17.50 -2.95
CA ILE A 254 -1.45 -17.08 -2.81
C ILE A 254 -0.50 -18.03 -3.54
N THR A 255 -0.67 -19.34 -3.35
CA THR A 255 0.20 -20.34 -4.00
C THR A 255 0.06 -20.26 -5.53
N THR A 256 -1.17 -20.18 -6.03
CA THR A 256 -1.45 -19.97 -7.46
C THR A 256 -0.83 -18.66 -7.96
N HIS A 257 -0.95 -17.57 -7.21
CA HIS A 257 -0.39 -16.27 -7.56
C HIS A 257 1.15 -16.32 -7.69
N ILE A 258 1.83 -16.99 -6.76
CA ILE A 258 3.28 -17.18 -6.81
C ILE A 258 3.68 -17.89 -8.10
N ILE A 259 3.06 -19.04 -8.40
CA ILE A 259 3.37 -19.82 -9.60
C ILE A 259 3.13 -18.99 -10.85
N CYS A 260 1.97 -18.33 -10.95
CA CYS A 260 1.65 -17.58 -12.16
C CYS A 260 2.61 -16.40 -12.38
N LYS A 261 2.95 -15.63 -11.34
CA LYS A 261 3.91 -14.52 -11.46
C LYS A 261 5.29 -15.03 -11.85
N VAL A 262 5.78 -16.12 -11.24
CA VAL A 262 7.09 -16.69 -11.59
C VAL A 262 7.12 -17.21 -13.03
N VAL A 263 6.12 -17.99 -13.45
CA VAL A 263 6.04 -18.51 -14.84
C VAL A 263 6.04 -17.35 -15.84
N THR A 264 5.33 -16.27 -15.52
CA THR A 264 5.28 -15.06 -16.34
C THR A 264 6.63 -14.38 -16.44
N CYS A 265 7.27 -14.10 -15.31
CA CYS A 265 8.58 -13.44 -15.26
C CYS A 265 9.65 -14.25 -16.03
N LEU A 266 9.53 -15.58 -16.02
CA LEU A 266 10.48 -16.50 -16.64
C LEU A 266 10.13 -16.90 -18.08
N ARG A 267 8.98 -16.49 -18.62
CA ARG A 267 8.48 -17.03 -19.91
C ARG A 267 9.45 -16.84 -21.08
N HIS A 268 10.22 -15.73 -21.05
CA HIS A 268 11.19 -15.37 -22.07
C HIS A 268 12.62 -15.89 -21.76
N ASP A 269 12.80 -16.57 -20.62
CA ASP A 269 14.05 -17.17 -20.16
C ASP A 269 13.94 -18.70 -20.16
N PRO A 270 13.99 -19.37 -21.33
CA PRO A 270 13.63 -20.78 -21.48
C PRO A 270 14.50 -21.73 -20.64
N HIS A 271 15.76 -21.37 -20.40
CA HIS A 271 16.67 -22.13 -19.54
C HIS A 271 16.18 -22.15 -18.09
N LEU A 272 15.80 -20.99 -17.54
CA LEU A 272 15.38 -20.86 -16.16
C LEU A 272 13.95 -21.41 -15.96
N LEU A 273 13.07 -21.12 -16.92
CA LEU A 273 11.69 -21.62 -16.94
C LEU A 273 11.62 -23.14 -16.93
N LYS A 274 12.41 -23.81 -17.79
CA LYS A 274 12.41 -25.28 -17.87
C LYS A 274 12.86 -25.92 -16.56
N VAL A 275 13.91 -25.38 -15.94
CA VAL A 275 14.41 -25.88 -14.65
C VAL A 275 13.37 -25.66 -13.55
N PHE A 276 12.74 -24.49 -13.53
CA PHE A 276 11.66 -24.18 -12.59
C PHE A 276 10.46 -25.13 -12.76
N LEU A 277 9.91 -25.29 -13.97
CA LEU A 277 8.75 -26.16 -14.22
C LEU A 277 9.05 -27.63 -13.91
N ASN A 278 10.26 -28.10 -14.20
CA ASN A 278 10.69 -29.45 -13.83
C ASN A 278 10.77 -29.65 -12.31
N SER A 279 11.04 -28.58 -11.56
CA SER A 279 11.05 -28.67 -10.10
C SER A 279 9.66 -28.94 -9.54
N LEU A 280 8.60 -28.38 -10.14
CA LEU A 280 7.21 -28.48 -9.68
C LEU A 280 6.62 -29.89 -9.62
N ALA A 281 7.32 -30.91 -10.14
CA ALA A 281 6.85 -32.31 -10.17
C ALA A 281 5.40 -32.42 -10.69
N LEU A 282 5.13 -31.71 -11.79
CA LEU A 282 3.77 -31.55 -12.33
C LEU A 282 3.15 -32.90 -12.75
N PRO A 283 1.82 -33.07 -12.64
CA PRO A 283 1.14 -34.27 -13.12
C PRO A 283 1.41 -34.54 -14.61
N PRO A 284 1.31 -35.80 -15.07
CA PRO A 284 1.62 -36.17 -16.46
C PRO A 284 0.84 -35.38 -17.52
N ILE A 285 -0.43 -35.03 -17.24
CA ILE A 285 -1.25 -34.23 -18.16
C ILE A 285 -0.78 -32.78 -18.27
N HIS A 286 -0.34 -32.17 -17.16
CA HIS A 286 0.28 -30.85 -17.17
C HIS A 286 1.60 -30.85 -17.94
N GLN A 287 2.45 -31.85 -17.70
CA GLN A 287 3.70 -32.01 -18.45
C GLN A 287 3.46 -32.21 -19.94
N ALA A 288 2.45 -33.02 -20.30
CA ALA A 288 2.05 -33.22 -21.68
C ALA A 288 1.59 -31.90 -22.31
N ALA A 289 0.77 -31.12 -21.61
CA ALA A 289 0.27 -29.83 -22.09
C ALA A 289 1.39 -28.78 -22.26
N ILE A 290 2.43 -28.84 -21.42
CA ILE A 290 3.55 -27.89 -21.45
C ILE A 290 4.58 -28.26 -22.52
N TYR A 291 4.97 -29.54 -22.61
CA TYR A 291 6.18 -29.94 -23.35
C TYR A 291 5.91 -30.65 -24.69
N LYS A 292 4.75 -31.30 -24.87
CA LYS A 292 4.46 -32.03 -26.11
C LYS A 292 3.97 -31.08 -27.19
N ASN A 293 4.20 -31.42 -28.45
CA ASN A 293 3.50 -30.77 -29.57
C ASN A 293 2.02 -31.16 -29.59
N ILE A 294 1.21 -30.46 -30.39
CA ILE A 294 -0.23 -30.68 -30.45
C ILE A 294 -0.62 -32.12 -30.83
N ASP A 295 0.07 -32.77 -31.77
CA ASP A 295 -0.30 -34.11 -32.22
C ASP A 295 0.02 -35.20 -31.18
N GLU A 296 1.11 -35.02 -30.44
CA GLU A 296 1.45 -35.86 -29.29
C GLU A 296 0.50 -35.62 -28.11
N PHE A 297 0.07 -34.37 -27.88
CA PHE A 297 -0.91 -34.05 -26.87
C PHE A 297 -2.28 -34.65 -27.20
N LYS A 298 -2.75 -34.50 -28.45
CA LYS A 298 -3.98 -35.13 -28.96
C LYS A 298 -3.97 -36.63 -28.74
N ARG A 299 -2.93 -37.32 -29.22
CA ARG A 299 -2.77 -38.78 -29.00
C ARG A 299 -2.75 -39.15 -27.53
N TYR A 300 -2.13 -38.34 -26.68
CA TYR A 300 -2.09 -38.59 -25.23
C TYR A 300 -3.48 -38.49 -24.59
N VAL A 301 -4.27 -37.48 -24.97
CA VAL A 301 -5.65 -37.31 -24.49
C VAL A 301 -6.56 -38.42 -25.03
N GLU A 302 -6.44 -38.76 -26.31
CA GLU A 302 -7.28 -39.78 -26.98
C GLU A 302 -6.96 -41.22 -26.51
N SER A 303 -5.68 -41.55 -26.29
CA SER A 303 -5.25 -42.88 -25.85
C SER A 303 -5.43 -43.13 -24.35
N GLY A 304 -5.56 -42.07 -23.55
CA GLY A 304 -5.66 -42.15 -22.09
C GLY A 304 -7.08 -42.32 -21.52
N GLY A 305 -8.13 -42.39 -22.35
CA GLY A 305 -9.53 -42.47 -21.92
C GLY A 305 -10.10 -41.12 -21.45
N HIS A 306 -11.11 -41.11 -20.57
CA HIS A 306 -11.71 -39.90 -19.98
C HIS A 306 -10.72 -39.14 -19.06
N ILE A 307 -9.69 -38.52 -19.64
CA ILE A 307 -8.74 -37.67 -18.92
C ILE A 307 -9.46 -36.38 -18.49
N ASN A 308 -9.43 -36.10 -17.19
CA ASN A 308 -9.98 -34.86 -16.64
C ASN A 308 -9.01 -33.68 -16.88
N LEU A 309 -9.34 -32.80 -17.82
CA LEU A 309 -8.56 -31.59 -18.13
C LEU A 309 -8.68 -30.49 -17.06
N ASN A 310 -9.63 -30.61 -16.12
CA ASN A 310 -9.80 -29.69 -14.99
C ASN A 310 -9.01 -30.13 -13.74
N ILE A 311 -8.15 -31.15 -13.84
CA ILE A 311 -7.36 -31.58 -12.68
C ILE A 311 -6.36 -30.49 -12.28
N SER A 312 -6.41 -30.08 -11.03
CA SER A 312 -5.43 -29.16 -10.46
C SER A 312 -4.19 -29.90 -9.97
N ASP A 313 -3.02 -29.30 -10.15
CA ASP A 313 -1.79 -29.76 -9.49
C ASP A 313 -1.77 -29.37 -7.99
N ASN A 314 -0.64 -29.62 -7.33
CA ASN A 314 -0.40 -29.28 -5.93
C ASN A 314 -0.35 -27.76 -5.65
N TYR A 315 -0.41 -26.93 -6.69
CA TYR A 315 -0.40 -25.46 -6.66
C TYR A 315 -1.73 -24.86 -7.14
N TYR A 316 -2.76 -25.70 -7.27
CA TYR A 316 -4.10 -25.34 -7.72
C TYR A 316 -4.17 -24.85 -9.18
N MET A 317 -3.15 -25.16 -9.98
CA MET A 317 -3.05 -24.83 -11.40
C MET A 317 -3.55 -25.98 -12.27
N THR A 318 -4.36 -25.69 -13.28
CA THR A 318 -4.78 -26.69 -14.29
C THR A 318 -3.80 -26.70 -15.48
N PRO A 319 -3.80 -27.76 -16.31
CA PRO A 319 -2.98 -27.80 -17.52
C PRO A 319 -3.24 -26.59 -18.44
N LEU A 320 -4.52 -26.21 -18.57
CA LEU A 320 -4.93 -25.06 -19.36
C LEU A 320 -4.34 -23.75 -18.83
N MET A 321 -4.27 -23.56 -17.51
CA MET A 321 -3.70 -22.35 -16.92
C MET A 321 -2.22 -22.19 -17.27
N TYR A 322 -1.43 -23.28 -17.25
CA TYR A 322 -0.04 -23.23 -17.72
C TYR A 322 0.04 -22.92 -19.22
N CYS A 323 -0.81 -23.54 -20.04
CA CYS A 323 -0.83 -23.26 -21.48
C CYS A 323 -1.13 -21.79 -21.78
N ILE A 324 -2.07 -21.17 -21.04
CA ILE A 324 -2.39 -19.74 -21.15
C ILE A 324 -1.16 -18.88 -20.83
N LEU A 325 -0.50 -19.12 -19.69
CA LEU A 325 0.67 -18.35 -19.27
C LEU A 325 1.88 -18.53 -20.22
N LEU A 326 1.98 -19.70 -20.84
CA LEU A 326 3.06 -20.05 -21.77
C LEU A 326 2.75 -19.74 -23.24
N SER A 327 1.57 -19.20 -23.57
CA SER A 327 1.15 -18.96 -24.96
C SER A 327 1.11 -20.22 -25.86
N ARG A 328 0.64 -21.36 -25.33
CA ARG A 328 0.47 -22.61 -26.10
C ARG A 328 -0.87 -22.64 -26.84
N GLU A 329 -1.02 -21.77 -27.84
CA GLU A 329 -2.27 -21.59 -28.62
C GLU A 329 -2.85 -22.91 -29.14
N ASP A 330 -1.98 -23.74 -29.71
CA ASP A 330 -2.32 -25.03 -30.33
C ASP A 330 -3.06 -25.97 -29.38
N ILE A 331 -2.62 -26.02 -28.12
CA ILE A 331 -3.22 -26.86 -27.08
C ILE A 331 -4.43 -26.19 -26.43
N ILE A 332 -4.42 -24.86 -26.28
CA ILE A 332 -5.56 -24.09 -25.76
C ILE A 332 -6.79 -24.36 -26.63
N ASP A 333 -6.68 -24.17 -27.95
CA ASP A 333 -7.78 -24.37 -28.90
C ASP A 333 -8.34 -25.80 -28.85
N TYR A 334 -7.45 -26.79 -28.73
CA TYR A 334 -7.84 -28.18 -28.63
C TYR A 334 -8.56 -28.50 -27.31
N ILE A 335 -8.05 -28.03 -26.17
CA ILE A 335 -8.70 -28.24 -24.86
C ILE A 335 -10.13 -27.67 -24.88
N TYR A 336 -10.33 -26.46 -25.40
CA TYR A 336 -11.66 -25.86 -25.49
C TYR A 336 -12.59 -26.52 -26.53
N SER A 337 -12.06 -27.22 -27.52
CA SER A 337 -12.88 -27.96 -28.50
C SER A 337 -13.74 -29.06 -27.86
N PHE A 338 -13.42 -29.50 -26.64
CA PHE A 338 -14.13 -30.56 -25.92
C PHE A 338 -15.49 -30.15 -25.33
N LYS A 339 -15.91 -28.88 -25.42
CA LYS A 339 -17.23 -28.34 -24.97
C LYS A 339 -17.63 -28.64 -23.51
N SER A 340 -16.74 -29.19 -22.69
CA SER A 340 -16.97 -29.35 -21.25
C SER A 340 -16.77 -28.02 -20.54
N SER A 341 -17.40 -27.83 -19.38
CA SER A 341 -17.19 -26.67 -18.50
C SER A 341 -15.75 -26.68 -17.98
N ILE A 342 -14.84 -26.16 -18.78
CA ILE A 342 -13.42 -26.03 -18.44
C ILE A 342 -13.30 -24.77 -17.61
N ILE A 343 -12.91 -24.95 -16.34
CA ILE A 343 -12.87 -23.84 -15.38
C ILE A 343 -11.47 -23.26 -15.42
N VAL A 344 -11.33 -22.10 -16.05
CA VAL A 344 -10.15 -21.24 -15.85
C VAL A 344 -10.32 -20.46 -14.55
N GLY A 345 -11.55 -20.07 -14.24
CA GLY A 345 -11.97 -19.48 -12.96
C GLY A 345 -11.30 -18.14 -12.64
N HIS A 346 -11.68 -17.53 -11.52
CA HIS A 346 -11.07 -16.28 -11.01
C HIS A 346 -9.56 -16.40 -10.70
N ARG A 347 -9.01 -17.63 -10.67
CA ARG A 347 -7.66 -17.95 -10.22
C ARG A 347 -6.55 -17.42 -11.13
N LEU A 348 -6.83 -17.19 -12.41
CA LEU A 348 -5.86 -16.59 -13.36
C LEU A 348 -5.92 -15.07 -13.43
N ALA A 349 -6.98 -14.44 -12.94
CA ALA A 349 -7.28 -13.09 -13.35
C ALA A 349 -6.34 -12.03 -12.74
N ASP A 350 -5.95 -12.19 -11.46
CA ASP A 350 -4.89 -11.38 -10.83
C ASP A 350 -3.51 -11.61 -11.46
N PRO A 351 -3.08 -12.86 -11.76
CA PRO A 351 -1.86 -13.06 -12.53
C PRO A 351 -1.90 -12.47 -13.93
N ILE A 352 -3.00 -12.65 -14.67
CA ILE A 352 -3.19 -12.09 -16.01
C ILE A 352 -2.98 -10.57 -15.98
N ARG A 353 -3.37 -9.84 -14.91
CA ARG A 353 -3.00 -8.43 -14.70
C ARG A 353 -1.52 -8.16 -14.87
N ASN A 354 -0.67 -8.92 -14.19
CA ASN A 354 0.79 -8.75 -14.24
C ASN A 354 1.41 -9.28 -15.54
N VAL A 355 0.68 -10.15 -16.25
CA VAL A 355 1.07 -10.67 -17.56
C VAL A 355 0.50 -9.80 -18.69
N LEU A 356 -0.46 -8.90 -18.49
CA LEU A 356 -1.31 -8.34 -19.55
C LEU A 356 -0.57 -7.49 -20.58
N ASN A 357 0.57 -6.91 -20.21
CA ASN A 357 1.50 -6.27 -21.17
C ASN A 357 2.25 -7.30 -22.06
N SER A 358 2.10 -8.60 -21.77
CA SER A 358 2.79 -9.73 -22.43
C SER A 358 1.85 -10.89 -22.82
N VAL A 359 0.64 -11.04 -22.26
CA VAL A 359 -0.32 -12.09 -22.69
C VAL A 359 -0.71 -11.77 -24.12
N GLU A 360 -0.44 -12.70 -25.03
CA GLU A 360 -0.82 -12.54 -26.43
C GLU A 360 -2.36 -12.48 -26.53
N TYR A 361 -2.84 -11.46 -27.25
CA TYR A 361 -4.22 -11.20 -27.68
C TYR A 361 -5.15 -12.43 -27.78
N LYS A 362 -4.63 -13.53 -28.30
CA LYS A 362 -5.39 -14.75 -28.57
C LYS A 362 -5.80 -15.51 -27.31
N ALA A 363 -5.02 -15.48 -26.23
CA ALA A 363 -5.43 -16.13 -24.98
C ALA A 363 -6.66 -15.43 -24.35
N VAL A 364 -6.68 -14.09 -24.37
CA VAL A 364 -7.84 -13.29 -23.96
C VAL A 364 -9.04 -13.56 -24.86
N LYS A 365 -8.82 -13.70 -26.18
CA LYS A 365 -9.87 -14.05 -27.15
C LYS A 365 -10.52 -15.41 -26.83
N VAL A 366 -9.74 -16.43 -26.50
CA VAL A 366 -10.30 -17.74 -26.17
C VAL A 366 -11.10 -17.70 -24.85
N ILE A 367 -10.59 -17.02 -23.82
CA ILE A 367 -11.31 -16.86 -22.55
C ILE A 367 -12.64 -16.13 -22.76
N ARG A 368 -12.65 -15.05 -23.55
CA ARG A 368 -13.88 -14.31 -23.95
C ARG A 368 -14.95 -15.24 -24.55
N GLU A 369 -14.55 -16.17 -25.40
CA GLU A 369 -15.48 -17.06 -26.11
C GLU A 369 -16.00 -18.22 -25.25
N GLN A 370 -15.24 -18.64 -24.23
CA GLN A 370 -15.47 -19.91 -23.53
C GLN A 370 -15.69 -19.80 -22.01
N ASP A 371 -15.20 -18.75 -21.34
CA ASP A 371 -15.36 -18.51 -19.88
C ASP A 371 -15.67 -17.03 -19.62
N ARG A 372 -16.95 -16.66 -19.74
CA ARG A 372 -17.42 -15.26 -19.58
C ARG A 372 -17.16 -14.71 -18.17
N GLU A 373 -17.26 -15.52 -17.12
CA GLU A 373 -17.02 -15.06 -15.75
C GLU A 373 -15.55 -14.67 -15.55
N CYS A 374 -14.62 -15.51 -16.02
CA CYS A 374 -13.20 -15.18 -16.03
C CYS A 374 -12.92 -13.94 -16.89
N TYR A 375 -13.56 -13.84 -18.05
CA TYR A 375 -13.44 -12.67 -18.92
C TYR A 375 -13.87 -11.36 -18.23
N HIS A 376 -15.01 -11.34 -17.53
CA HIS A 376 -15.44 -10.17 -16.76
C HIS A 376 -14.41 -9.76 -15.71
N PHE A 377 -13.80 -10.73 -15.01
CA PHE A 377 -12.76 -10.43 -14.03
C PHE A 377 -11.50 -9.87 -14.70
N ILE A 378 -11.06 -10.44 -15.83
CA ILE A 378 -9.93 -9.91 -16.61
C ILE A 378 -10.19 -8.47 -17.03
N VAL A 379 -11.39 -8.17 -17.54
CA VAL A 379 -11.78 -6.80 -17.89
C VAL A 379 -11.71 -5.88 -16.68
N SER A 380 -12.24 -6.29 -15.53
CA SER A 380 -12.09 -5.54 -14.28
C SER A 380 -10.63 -5.27 -13.93
N GLU A 381 -9.73 -6.27 -14.01
CA GLU A 381 -8.30 -6.06 -13.71
C GLU A 381 -7.59 -5.14 -14.71
N ILE A 382 -7.90 -5.23 -16.00
CA ILE A 382 -7.33 -4.36 -17.04
C ILE A 382 -7.67 -2.90 -16.75
N PHE A 383 -8.94 -2.63 -16.43
CA PHE A 383 -9.38 -1.28 -16.11
C PHE A 383 -8.84 -0.76 -14.78
N LYS A 384 -8.20 -1.60 -13.95
CA LYS A 384 -7.43 -1.12 -12.78
C LYS A 384 -6.08 -0.51 -13.15
N ASP A 385 -5.48 -0.91 -14.26
CA ASP A 385 -4.14 -0.49 -14.65
C ASP A 385 -4.17 0.83 -15.42
N GLU A 386 -3.41 1.82 -14.97
CA GLU A 386 -3.33 3.15 -15.59
C GLU A 386 -2.42 3.17 -16.82
N GLU A 387 -1.42 2.30 -16.88
CA GLU A 387 -0.43 2.26 -17.97
C GLU A 387 -1.05 1.77 -19.29
N ILE A 388 -2.05 0.89 -19.21
CA ILE A 388 -2.75 0.31 -20.37
C ILE A 388 -3.55 1.35 -21.18
N PHE A 389 -3.90 2.49 -20.59
CA PHE A 389 -4.68 3.54 -21.29
C PHE A 389 -3.82 4.74 -21.70
N THR A 390 -2.49 4.56 -21.73
CA THR A 390 -1.54 5.58 -22.22
C THR A 390 -1.34 5.47 -23.73
N ILE A 391 -1.01 6.59 -24.38
CA ILE A 391 -0.87 6.71 -25.85
C ILE A 391 0.21 5.76 -26.42
N ASN A 392 1.17 5.35 -25.59
CA ASN A 392 2.29 4.50 -26.00
C ASN A 392 2.09 3.01 -25.66
N SER A 393 0.96 2.64 -25.06
CA SER A 393 0.67 1.25 -24.72
C SER A 393 0.23 0.48 -25.97
N GLN A 394 1.03 -0.52 -26.37
CA GLN A 394 0.65 -1.48 -27.39
C GLN A 394 -0.03 -2.66 -26.69
N ASN A 395 -1.32 -2.52 -26.38
CA ASN A 395 -2.11 -3.64 -25.86
C ASN A 395 -3.07 -4.15 -26.94
N ASP A 396 -2.71 -5.26 -27.56
CA ASP A 396 -3.49 -5.87 -28.65
C ASP A 396 -4.88 -6.34 -28.19
N ALA A 397 -5.09 -6.60 -26.89
CA ALA A 397 -6.36 -7.04 -26.32
C ALA A 397 -7.37 -5.90 -26.09
N LEU A 398 -6.89 -4.66 -26.00
CA LEU A 398 -7.75 -3.51 -25.68
C LEU A 398 -8.82 -3.25 -26.76
N PRO A 399 -8.53 -3.28 -28.08
CA PRO A 399 -9.57 -3.15 -29.12
C PRO A 399 -10.68 -4.20 -29.03
N LEU A 400 -10.35 -5.44 -28.64
CA LEU A 400 -11.33 -6.52 -28.46
C LEU A 400 -12.27 -6.21 -27.28
N ILE A 401 -11.69 -5.82 -26.13
CA ILE A 401 -12.47 -5.49 -24.93
C ILE A 401 -13.35 -4.27 -25.15
N LEU A 402 -12.84 -3.26 -25.85
CA LEU A 402 -13.62 -2.07 -26.19
C LEU A 402 -14.81 -2.39 -27.09
N ALA A 403 -14.68 -3.36 -28.00
CA ALA A 403 -15.80 -3.84 -28.81
C ALA A 403 -16.87 -4.55 -27.96
N ASP A 404 -16.48 -5.18 -26.85
CA ASP A 404 -17.38 -5.92 -25.95
C ASP A 404 -18.07 -5.07 -24.89
N LEU A 405 -17.71 -3.78 -24.77
CA LEU A 405 -18.39 -2.82 -23.88
C LEU A 405 -19.87 -2.60 -24.23
N ILE A 406 -20.36 -3.14 -25.34
CA ILE A 406 -21.79 -3.21 -25.66
C ILE A 406 -22.55 -4.19 -24.74
N ASP A 407 -21.85 -5.17 -24.15
CA ASP A 407 -22.41 -6.09 -23.17
C ASP A 407 -22.45 -5.44 -21.78
N LYS A 408 -23.61 -5.54 -21.14
CA LYS A 408 -23.89 -4.89 -19.85
C LYS A 408 -22.97 -5.37 -18.74
N ASP A 409 -22.67 -6.66 -18.68
CA ASP A 409 -21.87 -7.25 -17.60
C ASP A 409 -20.38 -6.93 -17.79
N VAL A 410 -19.93 -6.91 -19.04
CA VAL A 410 -18.57 -6.47 -19.42
C VAL A 410 -18.37 -4.99 -19.07
N PHE A 411 -19.32 -4.12 -19.45
CA PHE A 411 -19.26 -2.69 -19.12
C PHE A 411 -19.28 -2.45 -17.62
N HIS A 412 -20.14 -3.17 -16.88
CA HIS A 412 -20.18 -3.10 -15.42
C HIS A 412 -18.85 -3.54 -14.79
N ALA A 413 -18.23 -4.61 -15.28
CA ALA A 413 -16.92 -5.06 -14.83
C ALA A 413 -15.82 -4.03 -15.09
N ALA A 414 -15.81 -3.38 -16.25
CA ALA A 414 -14.89 -2.29 -16.57
C ALA A 414 -15.03 -1.10 -15.61
N CYS A 415 -16.27 -0.68 -15.32
CA CYS A 415 -16.54 0.37 -14.33
C CYS A 415 -16.06 -0.03 -12.92
N ARG A 416 -16.33 -1.27 -12.49
CA ARG A 416 -15.87 -1.77 -11.19
C ARG A 416 -14.34 -1.76 -11.09
N GLY A 417 -13.66 -2.21 -12.13
CA GLY A 417 -12.20 -2.19 -12.24
C GLY A 417 -11.64 -0.78 -12.11
N ALA A 418 -12.12 0.13 -12.94
CA ALA A 418 -11.68 1.53 -12.96
C ALA A 418 -11.91 2.25 -11.62
N ILE A 419 -13.06 2.04 -10.97
CA ILE A 419 -13.38 2.68 -9.69
C ILE A 419 -12.51 2.16 -8.55
N CYS A 420 -12.24 0.86 -8.51
CA CYS A 420 -11.47 0.23 -7.42
C CYS A 420 -9.96 0.51 -7.47
N SER A 421 -9.45 1.16 -8.52
CA SER A 421 -8.02 1.40 -8.74
C SER A 421 -7.62 2.87 -8.52
N ARG A 422 -6.37 3.24 -8.78
CA ARG A 422 -5.93 4.65 -8.84
C ARG A 422 -6.18 5.31 -10.20
N ASN A 423 -6.64 4.55 -11.20
CA ASN A 423 -6.79 4.98 -12.59
C ASN A 423 -7.94 5.98 -12.78
N SER A 424 -7.66 7.26 -12.58
CA SER A 424 -8.65 8.34 -12.73
C SER A 424 -9.01 8.57 -14.21
N ARG A 425 -8.12 8.18 -15.12
CA ARG A 425 -8.31 8.31 -16.57
C ARG A 425 -9.34 7.32 -17.11
N ALA A 426 -9.25 6.04 -16.78
CA ALA A 426 -10.21 5.03 -17.23
C ALA A 426 -11.62 5.32 -16.74
N ILE A 427 -11.76 5.81 -15.50
CA ILE A 427 -13.04 6.30 -14.97
C ILE A 427 -13.60 7.40 -15.88
N TYR A 428 -12.81 8.46 -16.12
CA TYR A 428 -13.23 9.59 -16.94
C TYR A 428 -13.62 9.17 -18.37
N LEU A 429 -12.84 8.27 -18.97
CA LEU A 429 -13.09 7.73 -20.31
C LEU A 429 -14.38 6.90 -20.38
N LEU A 430 -14.68 6.09 -19.36
CA LEU A 430 -15.91 5.28 -19.34
C LEU A 430 -17.16 6.11 -19.03
N THR A 431 -17.05 7.11 -18.16
CA THR A 431 -18.22 7.83 -17.65
C THR A 431 -18.51 9.11 -18.45
N SER A 432 -17.48 9.87 -18.84
CA SER A 432 -17.63 11.21 -19.43
C SER A 432 -17.17 11.30 -20.90
N ASP A 433 -16.11 10.59 -21.30
CA ASP A 433 -15.48 10.76 -22.62
C ASP A 433 -15.24 9.44 -23.37
N LEU A 434 -16.34 8.68 -23.52
CA LEU A 434 -16.42 7.48 -24.34
C LEU A 434 -15.95 7.66 -25.79
N PRO A 435 -16.20 8.79 -26.47
CA PRO A 435 -15.72 9.02 -27.83
C PRO A 435 -14.19 8.95 -27.93
N ILE A 436 -13.45 9.55 -26.99
CA ILE A 436 -11.98 9.47 -26.95
C ILE A 436 -11.54 8.01 -26.79
N LEU A 437 -12.14 7.26 -25.86
CA LEU A 437 -11.80 5.86 -25.63
C LEU A 437 -11.95 5.00 -26.90
N VAL A 438 -13.01 5.22 -27.68
CA VAL A 438 -13.30 4.44 -28.90
C VAL A 438 -12.47 4.92 -30.10
N GLN A 439 -12.23 6.24 -30.23
CA GLN A 439 -11.49 6.82 -31.36
C GLN A 439 -9.99 6.51 -31.34
N PHE A 440 -9.36 6.38 -30.17
CA PHE A 440 -7.92 6.10 -30.08
C PHE A 440 -7.54 4.65 -30.41
N HIS A 441 -8.49 3.71 -30.34
CA HIS A 441 -8.20 2.27 -30.40
C HIS A 441 -8.91 1.52 -31.52
N MET A 442 -9.68 2.20 -32.38
CA MET A 442 -10.38 1.60 -33.53
C MET A 442 -9.88 2.20 -34.84
N SER A 443 -9.40 1.34 -35.75
CA SER A 443 -8.77 1.72 -37.02
C SER A 443 -9.73 2.25 -38.11
N SER A 444 -11.05 2.18 -37.91
CA SER A 444 -12.07 2.61 -38.88
C SER A 444 -13.09 3.59 -38.28
N ILE A 445 -13.17 4.78 -38.87
CA ILE A 445 -14.00 5.92 -38.45
C ILE A 445 -15.52 5.65 -38.58
N ALA A 446 -15.93 4.77 -39.51
CA ALA A 446 -17.35 4.47 -39.72
C ALA A 446 -17.90 3.44 -38.72
N CYS A 447 -17.10 2.44 -38.35
CA CYS A 447 -17.49 1.44 -37.35
C CYS A 447 -17.49 2.02 -35.93
N SER A 448 -16.65 3.03 -35.66
CA SER A 448 -16.54 3.66 -34.34
C SER A 448 -17.78 4.46 -33.95
N GLN A 449 -18.48 5.11 -34.89
CA GLN A 449 -19.70 5.88 -34.57
C GLN A 449 -20.89 4.99 -34.19
N HIS A 450 -21.08 3.87 -34.90
CA HIS A 450 -22.16 2.93 -34.59
C HIS A 450 -21.91 2.21 -33.24
N LEU A 451 -20.67 1.76 -33.04
CA LEU A 451 -20.25 1.13 -31.78
C LEU A 451 -20.37 2.10 -30.59
N LEU A 452 -19.95 3.35 -30.76
CA LEU A 452 -20.08 4.39 -29.72
C LEU A 452 -21.54 4.60 -29.30
N THR A 453 -22.47 4.57 -30.26
CA THR A 453 -23.90 4.71 -29.97
C THR A 453 -24.39 3.54 -29.11
N GLN A 454 -24.02 2.30 -29.46
CA GLN A 454 -24.38 1.10 -28.72
C GLN A 454 -23.79 1.10 -27.31
N ILE A 455 -22.49 1.42 -27.16
CA ILE A 455 -21.84 1.51 -25.85
C ILE A 455 -22.49 2.60 -25.00
N THR A 456 -22.90 3.73 -25.59
CA THR A 456 -23.60 4.80 -24.86
C THR A 456 -24.95 4.32 -24.32
N CYS A 457 -25.70 3.53 -25.09
CA CYS A 457 -26.93 2.89 -24.61
C CYS A 457 -26.63 1.96 -23.43
N THR A 458 -25.65 1.06 -23.58
CA THR A 458 -25.24 0.13 -22.52
C THR A 458 -24.79 0.86 -21.26
N ARG A 459 -24.02 1.94 -21.39
CA ARG A 459 -23.62 2.79 -20.26
C ARG A 459 -24.84 3.28 -19.48
N ASN A 460 -25.82 3.85 -20.17
CA ASN A 460 -27.01 4.40 -19.52
C ASN A 460 -27.83 3.29 -18.82
N GLU A 461 -27.92 2.09 -19.40
CA GLU A 461 -28.56 0.93 -18.77
C GLU A 461 -27.80 0.44 -17.52
N VAL A 462 -26.47 0.42 -17.56
CA VAL A 462 -25.63 0.06 -16.41
C VAL A 462 -25.79 1.08 -15.29
N ILE A 463 -25.76 2.38 -15.61
CA ILE A 463 -25.99 3.44 -14.61
C ILE A 463 -27.38 3.29 -13.98
N ALA A 464 -28.42 3.02 -14.79
CA ALA A 464 -29.77 2.84 -14.27
C ALA A 464 -29.92 1.61 -13.35
N SER A 465 -29.17 0.53 -13.61
CA SER A 465 -29.32 -0.75 -12.87
C SER A 465 -28.30 -0.96 -11.74
N HIS A 466 -27.09 -0.43 -11.88
CA HIS A 466 -25.96 -0.64 -10.96
C HIS A 466 -25.36 0.69 -10.44
N GLY A 467 -25.93 1.85 -10.80
CA GLY A 467 -25.39 3.17 -10.44
C GLY A 467 -25.20 3.36 -8.93
N ILE A 468 -26.08 2.81 -8.09
CA ILE A 468 -25.95 2.89 -6.63
C ILE A 468 -24.74 2.09 -6.12
N GLU A 469 -24.52 0.87 -6.63
CA GLU A 469 -23.33 0.07 -6.29
C GLU A 469 -22.05 0.81 -6.70
N LEU A 470 -22.03 1.33 -7.92
CA LEU A 470 -20.90 2.09 -8.46
C LEU A 470 -20.64 3.36 -7.65
N LEU A 471 -21.68 4.06 -7.21
CA LEU A 471 -21.57 5.24 -6.36
C LEU A 471 -20.99 4.90 -4.98
N HIS A 472 -21.45 3.82 -4.34
CA HIS A 472 -20.86 3.34 -3.09
C HIS A 472 -19.38 2.99 -3.25
N LYS A 473 -19.00 2.31 -4.33
CA LYS A 473 -17.58 2.03 -4.63
C LYS A 473 -16.80 3.32 -4.90
N ALA A 474 -17.35 4.25 -5.67
CA ALA A 474 -16.70 5.51 -5.98
C ALA A 474 -16.43 6.34 -4.72
N ILE A 475 -17.37 6.36 -3.77
CA ILE A 475 -17.17 6.96 -2.45
C ILE A 475 -16.08 6.19 -1.70
N ARG A 476 -16.19 4.86 -1.58
CA ARG A 476 -15.21 3.99 -0.90
C ARG A 476 -13.77 4.15 -1.38
N TYR A 477 -13.57 4.40 -2.67
CA TYR A 477 -12.23 4.58 -3.26
C TYR A 477 -11.89 6.04 -3.57
N GLY A 478 -12.71 6.98 -3.12
CA GLY A 478 -12.42 8.41 -3.21
C GLY A 478 -12.38 8.99 -4.62
N LYS A 479 -13.27 8.56 -5.51
CA LYS A 479 -13.32 8.94 -6.93
C LYS A 479 -14.25 10.12 -7.18
N ASP A 480 -13.79 11.32 -6.85
CA ASP A 480 -14.58 12.55 -6.90
C ASP A 480 -15.16 12.89 -8.29
N SER A 481 -14.42 12.64 -9.37
CA SER A 481 -14.92 12.80 -10.75
C SER A 481 -16.05 11.81 -11.08
N CYS A 482 -15.90 10.55 -10.67
CA CYS A 482 -16.91 9.51 -10.86
C CYS A 482 -18.20 9.82 -10.09
N ILE A 483 -18.07 10.25 -8.84
CA ILE A 483 -19.19 10.61 -7.97
C ILE A 483 -20.04 11.71 -8.62
N ARG A 484 -19.39 12.78 -9.12
CA ARG A 484 -20.09 13.87 -9.81
C ARG A 484 -20.84 13.38 -11.04
N GLN A 485 -20.17 12.60 -11.90
CA GLN A 485 -20.78 12.11 -13.13
C GLN A 485 -21.96 11.18 -12.84
N LEU A 486 -21.83 10.21 -11.93
CA LEU A 486 -22.92 9.29 -11.60
C LEU A 486 -24.17 10.03 -11.09
N ILE A 487 -23.97 11.07 -10.28
CA ILE A 487 -25.08 11.86 -9.75
C ILE A 487 -25.70 12.75 -10.85
N GLN A 488 -24.89 13.34 -11.73
CA GLN A 488 -25.39 14.09 -12.90
C GLN A 488 -26.22 13.23 -13.84
N GLU A 489 -25.87 11.95 -13.98
CA GLU A 489 -26.59 10.95 -14.77
C GLU A 489 -27.85 10.41 -14.05
N GLY A 490 -28.20 10.95 -12.86
CA GLY A 490 -29.47 10.70 -12.17
C GLY A 490 -29.43 9.66 -11.05
N VAL A 491 -28.24 9.20 -10.62
CA VAL A 491 -28.14 8.29 -9.46
C VAL A 491 -28.43 9.05 -8.17
N GLU A 492 -29.47 8.64 -7.43
CA GLU A 492 -29.86 9.30 -6.19
C GLU A 492 -28.86 9.09 -5.03
N LEU A 493 -28.56 10.17 -4.32
CA LEU A 493 -27.73 10.17 -3.11
C LEU A 493 -28.46 9.63 -1.86
N SER A 494 -29.79 9.50 -1.93
CA SER A 494 -30.69 9.21 -0.80
C SER A 494 -30.49 7.81 -0.18
N VAL A 495 -29.98 6.85 -0.97
CA VAL A 495 -29.81 5.44 -0.59
C VAL A 495 -28.52 5.19 0.22
N ILE A 496 -27.66 6.20 0.33
CA ILE A 496 -26.32 6.05 0.91
C ILE A 496 -26.36 5.90 2.45
N GLY A 497 -27.43 6.40 3.11
CA GLY A 497 -27.89 6.01 4.46
C GLY A 497 -26.82 5.63 5.51
N ASP A 498 -27.13 4.62 6.33
CA ASP A 498 -26.26 4.12 7.43
C ASP A 498 -24.94 3.48 6.94
N ASN A 499 -24.85 3.14 5.66
CA ASN A 499 -23.64 2.57 5.05
C ASN A 499 -22.57 3.63 4.71
N LEU A 500 -22.97 4.91 4.60
CA LEU A 500 -22.06 6.03 4.41
C LEU A 500 -21.10 6.18 5.58
N TRP A 501 -21.58 6.00 6.82
CA TRP A 501 -20.75 6.07 8.02
C TRP A 501 -19.58 5.08 7.94
N TYR A 502 -19.88 3.80 7.64
CA TYR A 502 -18.86 2.77 7.48
C TYR A 502 -17.94 3.01 6.28
N ALA A 503 -18.47 3.57 5.19
CA ALA A 503 -17.66 3.95 4.05
C ALA A 503 -16.70 5.10 4.44
N LEU A 504 -17.20 6.20 5.00
CA LEU A 504 -16.43 7.36 5.43
C LEU A 504 -15.40 7.01 6.52
N GLU A 505 -15.74 6.13 7.48
CA GLU A 505 -14.81 5.67 8.51
C GLU A 505 -13.60 4.94 7.88
N ASN A 506 -13.84 4.07 6.90
CA ASN A 506 -12.78 3.35 6.17
C ASN A 506 -12.01 4.26 5.18
N ILE A 507 -12.68 5.23 4.55
CA ILE A 507 -12.08 6.16 3.58
C ILE A 507 -11.22 7.22 4.28
N LEU A 508 -11.81 7.93 5.24
CA LEU A 508 -11.17 9.08 5.89
C LEU A 508 -10.06 8.65 6.83
N SER A 509 -10.09 7.39 7.29
CA SER A 509 -8.87 6.74 7.75
C SER A 509 -7.93 6.56 6.55
N ALA A 510 -8.17 5.66 5.59
CA ALA A 510 -7.21 5.24 4.56
C ALA A 510 -6.43 6.34 3.78
N PHE A 511 -6.99 7.53 3.53
CA PHE A 511 -6.45 8.49 2.55
C PHE A 511 -5.56 9.62 3.07
N ILE A 512 -5.48 9.83 4.39
CA ILE A 512 -4.46 10.73 4.92
C ILE A 512 -3.20 9.88 5.07
N ALA A 513 -2.09 10.29 4.44
CA ALA A 513 -0.77 9.64 4.50
C ALA A 513 -0.14 9.78 5.90
N LEU A 514 -0.89 9.36 6.92
CA LEU A 514 -0.50 9.36 8.31
C LEU A 514 0.12 8.02 8.65
N PRO A 515 1.04 8.01 9.62
CA PRO A 515 1.76 6.83 10.03
C PRO A 515 0.79 5.74 10.51
N ARG A 516 0.80 4.56 9.87
CA ARG A 516 -0.02 3.38 10.23
C ARG A 516 0.73 2.08 10.02
N PRO A 517 0.28 0.95 10.62
CA PRO A 517 0.91 -0.35 10.40
C PRO A 517 0.97 -0.78 8.92
N SER A 518 -0.01 -0.37 8.10
CA SER A 518 -0.02 -0.71 6.66
C SER A 518 1.17 -0.12 5.89
N ILE A 519 1.79 0.97 6.39
CA ILE A 519 2.97 1.58 5.75
C ILE A 519 4.10 0.58 5.56
N PHE A 520 4.16 -0.43 6.42
CA PHE A 520 5.16 -1.47 6.32
C PHE A 520 4.78 -2.58 5.35
N ALA A 521 3.55 -2.63 4.85
CA ALA A 521 3.06 -3.66 3.92
C ALA A 521 3.83 -3.64 2.61
N SER A 522 4.06 -2.46 2.03
CA SER A 522 4.82 -2.29 0.79
C SER A 522 5.76 -1.08 0.79
N ASN A 523 6.75 -1.06 -0.09
CA ASN A 523 7.63 0.11 -0.27
C ASN A 523 6.90 1.32 -0.86
N ILE A 524 5.81 1.09 -1.59
CA ILE A 524 4.96 2.14 -2.16
C ILE A 524 4.28 2.94 -1.04
N GLU A 525 3.67 2.26 -0.06
CA GLU A 525 3.03 2.94 1.08
C GLU A 525 4.03 3.76 1.90
N TYR A 526 5.24 3.23 2.10
CA TYR A 526 6.31 3.99 2.75
C TYR A 526 6.77 5.21 1.94
N ARG A 527 6.89 5.09 0.61
CA ARG A 527 7.26 6.21 -0.27
C ARG A 527 6.25 7.35 -0.18
N GLU A 528 4.96 7.03 -0.14
CA GLU A 528 3.88 8.02 0.03
C GLU A 528 3.98 8.75 1.36
N PHE A 529 4.19 8.00 2.45
CA PHE A 529 4.40 8.58 3.77
C PHE A 529 5.65 9.48 3.80
N HIS A 530 6.77 9.03 3.22
CA HIS A 530 8.00 9.82 3.14
C HIS A 530 7.79 11.11 2.34
N GLN A 531 7.11 11.04 1.20
CA GLN A 531 6.79 12.22 0.40
C GLN A 531 5.92 13.21 1.18
N PHE A 532 4.93 12.73 1.93
CA PHE A 532 4.13 13.57 2.82
C PHE A 532 4.99 14.23 3.91
N GLN A 533 5.89 13.48 4.54
CA GLN A 533 6.82 14.04 5.54
C GLN A 533 7.73 15.12 4.94
N VAL A 534 8.25 14.93 3.73
CA VAL A 534 9.02 15.93 3.01
C VAL A 534 8.20 17.20 2.76
N GLN A 535 6.94 17.06 2.33
CA GLN A 535 6.04 18.20 2.16
C GLN A 535 5.85 18.96 3.48
N LEU A 536 5.69 18.25 4.60
CA LEU A 536 5.62 18.86 5.93
C LEU A 536 6.93 19.52 6.36
N CYS A 537 8.07 19.21 5.77
CA CYS A 537 9.37 19.84 6.06
C CYS A 537 9.69 21.04 5.17
N ASN A 538 9.00 21.17 4.03
CA ASN A 538 9.31 22.16 3.00
C ASN A 538 9.26 23.61 3.52
N GLN A 539 10.12 24.49 3.00
CA GLN A 539 10.12 25.91 3.36
C GLN A 539 8.83 26.59 2.86
N ASP A 540 8.40 26.27 1.65
CA ASP A 540 7.18 26.79 1.01
C ASP A 540 5.91 26.02 1.40
N PHE A 541 5.81 25.65 2.68
CA PHE A 541 4.68 24.88 3.19
C PHE A 541 3.38 25.71 3.14
N ASP A 542 2.40 25.24 2.37
CA ASP A 542 1.06 25.82 2.30
C ASP A 542 0.00 24.80 2.77
N PRO A 543 -0.58 24.99 3.97
CA PRO A 543 -1.60 24.09 4.50
C PRO A 543 -2.90 24.12 3.67
N ASN A 544 -3.20 25.22 2.98
CA ASN A 544 -4.40 25.32 2.15
C ASN A 544 -4.29 24.49 0.89
N ALA A 545 -3.16 24.59 0.16
CA ALA A 545 -2.91 23.78 -1.01
C ALA A 545 -2.97 22.28 -0.68
N ILE A 546 -2.36 21.87 0.44
CA ILE A 546 -2.41 20.47 0.90
C ILE A 546 -3.85 20.08 1.23
N ALA A 547 -4.58 20.88 2.02
CA ALA A 547 -5.97 20.59 2.37
C ALA A 547 -6.89 20.37 1.16
N GLU A 548 -6.66 21.09 0.05
CA GLU A 548 -7.43 20.91 -1.19
C GLU A 548 -7.15 19.60 -1.93
N THR A 549 -5.96 19.03 -1.71
CA THR A 549 -5.60 17.74 -2.30
C THR A 549 -6.20 16.57 -1.53
N LEU A 550 -6.57 16.77 -0.26
CA LEU A 550 -7.09 15.74 0.63
C LEU A 550 -8.49 15.28 0.19
N LEU A 551 -8.69 13.96 0.26
CA LEU A 551 -9.94 13.34 -0.13
C LEU A 551 -11.20 13.86 0.60
N PRO A 552 -11.19 14.11 1.94
CA PRO A 552 -12.35 14.69 2.62
C PRO A 552 -12.85 15.98 1.96
N TYR A 553 -11.93 16.88 1.56
CA TYR A 553 -12.30 18.11 0.87
C TYR A 553 -12.80 17.85 -0.55
N LYS A 554 -12.07 17.04 -1.33
CA LYS A 554 -12.48 16.72 -2.71
C LYS A 554 -13.88 16.13 -2.77
N LEU A 555 -14.20 15.23 -1.85
CA LEU A 555 -15.51 14.60 -1.71
C LEU A 555 -16.60 15.63 -1.33
N ALA A 556 -16.34 16.44 -0.29
CA ALA A 556 -17.28 17.48 0.14
C ALA A 556 -17.53 18.51 -0.97
N LYS A 557 -16.47 18.94 -1.67
CA LYS A 557 -16.56 19.88 -2.78
C LYS A 557 -17.32 19.28 -3.97
N ALA A 558 -17.02 18.03 -4.33
CA ALA A 558 -17.72 17.31 -5.39
C ALA A 558 -19.23 17.27 -5.16
N ILE A 559 -19.67 17.13 -3.91
CA ILE A 559 -21.08 17.09 -3.54
C ILE A 559 -21.68 18.50 -3.41
N ALA A 560 -20.94 19.47 -2.88
CA ALA A 560 -21.38 20.86 -2.80
C ALA A 560 -21.57 21.51 -4.18
N ASP A 561 -20.77 21.10 -5.17
CA ASP A 561 -20.85 21.58 -6.56
C ASP A 561 -22.05 20.98 -7.33
N LEU A 562 -22.80 20.03 -6.76
CA LEU A 562 -23.95 19.42 -7.43
C LEU A 562 -25.12 20.42 -7.59
N PRO A 563 -25.91 20.32 -8.67
CA PRO A 563 -27.11 21.14 -8.83
C PRO A 563 -28.06 20.99 -7.63
N LYS A 564 -28.63 22.11 -7.15
CA LYS A 564 -29.49 22.20 -5.95
C LYS A 564 -30.72 21.25 -5.94
N PHE A 565 -31.01 20.59 -7.06
CA PHE A 565 -32.12 19.68 -7.23
C PHE A 565 -31.61 18.25 -7.32
N LEU A 566 -31.26 17.64 -6.19
CA LEU A 566 -31.24 16.18 -6.04
C LEU A 566 -31.32 15.83 -4.53
N THR A 567 -32.51 15.34 -4.16
CA THR A 567 -32.91 14.60 -2.95
C THR A 567 -33.58 15.35 -1.76
N PRO A 568 -34.75 14.87 -1.27
CA PRO A 568 -35.55 15.48 -0.20
C PRO A 568 -35.24 15.00 1.25
N ASN A 569 -34.32 14.05 1.47
CA ASN A 569 -34.15 13.38 2.78
C ASN A 569 -32.77 13.51 3.46
N ILE A 570 -31.71 13.96 2.77
CA ILE A 570 -30.40 14.27 3.36
C ILE A 570 -29.91 15.58 2.72
N THR A 571 -29.58 16.59 3.53
CA THR A 571 -29.04 17.85 3.04
C THR A 571 -27.53 17.72 2.76
N VAL A 572 -27.03 18.49 1.81
CA VAL A 572 -25.57 18.59 1.55
C VAL A 572 -24.81 19.02 2.82
N GLY A 573 -25.43 19.84 3.68
CA GLY A 573 -24.82 20.27 4.95
C GLY A 573 -24.69 19.14 5.98
N ASP A 574 -25.66 18.23 6.09
CA ASP A 574 -25.57 17.02 6.92
C ASP A 574 -24.35 16.18 6.51
N PHE A 575 -24.16 16.01 5.20
CA PHE A 575 -23.04 15.26 4.64
C PHE A 575 -21.69 15.90 4.95
N ILE A 576 -21.57 17.22 4.72
CA ILE A 576 -20.34 17.97 5.02
C ILE A 576 -20.04 17.92 6.53
N THR A 577 -21.07 18.04 7.37
CA THR A 577 -20.96 17.95 8.84
C THR A 577 -20.40 16.60 9.28
N GLU A 578 -20.84 15.51 8.67
CA GLU A 578 -20.32 14.16 8.96
C GLU A 578 -18.85 14.02 8.54
N ILE A 579 -18.46 14.54 7.36
CA ILE A 579 -17.04 14.58 6.94
C ILE A 579 -16.19 15.36 7.95
N MET A 580 -16.65 16.52 8.39
CA MET A 580 -15.93 17.33 9.39
C MET A 580 -15.75 16.57 10.70
N LEU A 581 -16.79 15.88 11.15
CA LEU A 581 -16.76 15.09 12.38
C LEU A 581 -15.74 13.96 12.29
N HIS A 582 -15.77 13.16 11.21
CA HIS A 582 -14.78 12.11 10.98
C HIS A 582 -13.36 12.65 10.85
N THR A 583 -13.18 13.79 10.19
CA THR A 583 -11.90 14.48 10.07
C THR A 583 -11.32 14.78 11.45
N MET A 584 -12.15 15.24 12.39
CA MET A 584 -11.76 15.48 13.78
C MET A 584 -11.50 14.18 14.56
N TYR A 585 -12.23 13.10 14.28
CA TYR A 585 -12.11 11.79 14.95
C TYR A 585 -11.03 10.87 14.41
N SER A 586 -10.45 11.22 13.26
CA SER A 586 -9.32 10.54 12.65
C SER A 586 -8.08 10.56 13.55
N ASP A 587 -6.92 10.18 13.00
CA ASP A 587 -5.64 10.24 13.71
C ASP A 587 -5.30 11.66 14.23
N TRP A 588 -5.99 12.70 13.74
CA TRP A 588 -5.86 14.09 14.19
C TRP A 588 -6.40 14.40 15.59
N LYS A 589 -7.15 13.48 16.23
CA LYS A 589 -7.67 13.67 17.60
C LYS A 589 -6.58 13.82 18.66
N ARG A 590 -5.33 13.50 18.33
CA ARG A 590 -4.17 13.54 19.24
C ARG A 590 -2.89 13.88 18.49
N PRO A 591 -1.83 14.31 19.18
CA PRO A 591 -0.51 14.44 18.58
C PRO A 591 0.00 13.09 18.05
N ILE A 592 0.54 13.10 16.84
CA ILE A 592 1.10 11.92 16.15
C ILE A 592 2.63 12.01 16.14
N PHE A 593 3.17 13.19 15.82
CA PHE A 593 4.61 13.41 15.69
C PHE A 593 5.22 13.90 17.00
N ASN A 594 6.44 13.44 17.31
CA ASN A 594 7.25 13.98 18.40
C ASN A 594 7.81 15.36 18.07
N ASP A 595 8.06 15.64 16.79
CA ASP A 595 8.56 16.94 16.33
C ASP A 595 7.45 18.00 16.38
N HIS A 596 7.67 19.05 17.16
CA HIS A 596 6.69 20.13 17.34
C HIS A 596 6.38 20.89 16.04
N LYS A 597 7.35 21.09 15.16
CA LYS A 597 7.15 21.78 13.88
C LYS A 597 6.26 20.93 12.96
N LEU A 598 6.55 19.64 12.85
CA LEU A 598 5.72 18.71 12.06
C LEU A 598 4.30 18.60 12.63
N GLN A 599 4.16 18.49 13.95
CA GLN A 599 2.86 18.42 14.61
C GLN A 599 2.05 19.71 14.44
N ASN A 600 2.69 20.87 14.50
CA ASN A 600 2.03 22.16 14.26
C ASN A 600 1.56 22.27 12.82
N ARG A 601 2.40 21.91 11.84
CA ARG A 601 2.03 21.90 10.42
C ARG A 601 0.89 20.93 10.10
N LEU A 602 0.88 19.76 10.74
CA LEU A 602 -0.26 18.84 10.66
C LEU A 602 -1.54 19.46 11.23
N THR A 603 -1.43 20.19 12.33
CA THR A 603 -2.57 20.91 12.93
C THR A 603 -3.06 22.04 12.01
N GLU A 604 -2.16 22.77 11.36
CA GLU A 604 -2.48 23.81 10.36
C GLU A 604 -3.24 23.21 9.16
N ILE A 605 -2.81 22.05 8.63
CA ILE A 605 -3.55 21.33 7.58
C ILE A 605 -4.95 20.95 8.07
N SER A 606 -5.06 20.44 9.30
CA SER A 606 -6.37 20.06 9.86
C SER A 606 -7.33 21.25 9.97
N CYS A 607 -6.80 22.40 10.35
CA CYS A 607 -7.55 23.65 10.47
C CYS A 607 -7.94 24.18 9.09
N ALA A 608 -7.01 24.24 8.15
CA ALA A 608 -7.27 24.66 6.77
C ALA A 608 -8.33 23.77 6.10
N LEU A 609 -8.30 22.45 6.34
CA LEU A 609 -9.33 21.53 5.87
C LEU A 609 -10.70 21.87 6.48
N LEU A 610 -10.79 22.03 7.80
CA LEU A 610 -12.05 22.37 8.46
C LEU A 610 -12.58 23.74 8.04
N GLU A 611 -11.72 24.74 7.86
CA GLU A 611 -12.10 26.06 7.34
C GLU A 611 -12.73 25.98 5.95
N LYS A 612 -12.13 25.20 5.05
CA LYS A 612 -12.66 24.97 3.70
C LYS A 612 -13.99 24.21 3.73
N LEU A 613 -14.11 23.18 4.57
CA LEU A 613 -15.37 22.44 4.76
C LEU A 613 -16.46 23.35 5.35
N LEU A 614 -16.12 24.20 6.31
CA LEU A 614 -17.02 25.21 6.88
C LEU A 614 -17.47 26.22 5.83
N ALA A 615 -16.58 26.66 4.94
CA ALA A 615 -16.93 27.57 3.86
C ALA A 615 -17.94 26.93 2.89
N LEU A 616 -17.79 25.65 2.57
CA LEU A 616 -18.78 24.90 1.80
C LEU A 616 -20.12 24.81 2.57
N ASN A 617 -20.07 24.51 3.88
CA ASN A 617 -21.28 24.35 4.71
C ASN A 617 -22.03 25.67 4.98
N LYS A 618 -21.34 26.82 5.01
CA LYS A 618 -21.97 28.14 5.18
C LYS A 618 -23.04 28.42 4.13
N ASN A 619 -22.88 27.88 2.92
CA ASN A 619 -23.88 28.00 1.85
C ASN A 619 -25.18 27.24 2.15
N HIS A 620 -25.16 26.37 3.18
CA HIS A 620 -26.26 25.50 3.58
C HIS A 620 -26.82 25.83 4.99
N ASN A 621 -26.21 26.76 5.75
CA ASN A 621 -26.66 27.23 7.08
C ASN A 621 -26.77 26.14 8.19
N GLU A 622 -25.96 25.08 8.15
CA GLU A 622 -26.13 23.90 9.01
C GLU A 622 -25.05 23.71 10.11
N ILE A 623 -24.29 24.75 10.48
CA ILE A 623 -23.19 24.63 11.48
C ILE A 623 -23.62 24.08 12.86
N ASN A 624 -24.89 24.27 13.21
CA ASN A 624 -25.48 23.82 14.47
C ASN A 624 -26.26 22.51 14.34
N ALA A 625 -26.15 21.81 13.20
CA ALA A 625 -26.73 20.50 12.99
C ALA A 625 -26.24 19.51 14.06
N ARG A 626 -27.14 18.60 14.45
CA ARG A 626 -26.85 17.55 15.43
C ARG A 626 -26.26 16.35 14.71
N THR A 627 -25.17 15.80 15.24
CA THR A 627 -24.49 14.66 14.65
C THR A 627 -25.36 13.40 14.74
N ARG A 628 -25.28 12.54 13.72
CA ARG A 628 -25.98 11.24 13.71
C ARG A 628 -25.20 10.16 14.47
N MET A 629 -23.92 10.39 14.76
CA MET A 629 -23.08 9.50 15.57
C MET A 629 -23.67 9.22 16.96
N SER A 630 -24.01 7.95 17.20
CA SER A 630 -24.58 7.48 18.47
C SER A 630 -23.68 7.79 19.69
N SER A 631 -22.36 7.82 19.51
CA SER A 631 -21.38 8.11 20.56
C SER A 631 -21.38 9.56 21.07
N PHE A 632 -22.03 10.49 20.34
CA PHE A 632 -22.20 11.90 20.73
C PHE A 632 -23.59 12.28 21.19
N LYS A 633 -24.53 11.33 21.29
CA LYS A 633 -25.89 11.59 21.79
C LYS A 633 -26.55 12.82 21.12
N GLN A 634 -26.45 12.93 19.80
CA GLN A 634 -26.90 14.10 19.01
C GLN A 634 -26.28 15.44 19.42
N GLY A 635 -25.03 15.45 19.88
CA GLY A 635 -24.26 16.70 20.06
C GLY A 635 -23.97 17.40 18.72
N THR A 636 -23.52 18.66 18.78
CA THR A 636 -23.07 19.43 17.60
C THR A 636 -21.57 19.23 17.33
N LEU A 637 -21.05 19.71 16.20
CA LEU A 637 -19.60 19.74 15.92
C LEU A 637 -18.81 20.40 17.06
N LEU A 638 -19.38 21.43 17.70
CA LEU A 638 -18.74 22.11 18.83
C LEU A 638 -18.63 21.20 20.07
N HIS A 639 -19.60 20.31 20.30
CA HIS A 639 -19.49 19.27 21.34
C HIS A 639 -18.35 18.30 21.05
N ALA A 640 -18.20 17.88 19.79
CA ALA A 640 -17.11 17.02 19.36
C ALA A 640 -15.75 17.71 19.56
N ALA A 641 -15.58 18.95 19.10
CA ALA A 641 -14.36 19.73 19.27
C ALA A 641 -13.98 19.88 20.74
N ALA A 642 -14.95 20.22 21.59
CA ALA A 642 -14.76 20.38 23.03
C ALA A 642 -14.36 19.08 23.72
N ARG A 643 -14.91 17.94 23.29
CA ARG A 643 -14.57 16.62 23.84
C ARG A 643 -13.20 16.13 23.40
N LEU A 644 -12.81 16.40 22.16
CA LEU A 644 -11.49 16.07 21.61
C LEU A 644 -10.41 17.02 22.14
N GLY A 645 -10.81 18.20 22.59
CA GLY A 645 -9.95 19.13 23.31
C GLY A 645 -8.92 19.79 22.41
N ASN A 646 -9.27 20.12 21.16
CA ASN A 646 -8.42 20.92 20.26
C ASN A 646 -8.93 22.38 20.23
N PRO A 647 -8.18 23.35 20.79
CA PRO A 647 -8.64 24.74 20.92
C PRO A 647 -8.77 25.44 19.57
N ALA A 648 -7.93 25.08 18.58
CA ALA A 648 -8.02 25.64 17.24
C ALA A 648 -9.36 25.28 16.59
N TRP A 649 -9.81 24.03 16.70
CA TRP A 649 -11.12 23.61 16.19
C TRP A 649 -12.28 24.32 16.91
N VAL A 650 -12.21 24.46 18.24
CA VAL A 650 -13.21 25.19 19.02
C VAL A 650 -13.29 26.65 18.55
N GLN A 651 -12.14 27.31 18.39
CA GLN A 651 -12.07 28.69 17.93
C GLN A 651 -12.66 28.86 16.53
N LEU A 652 -12.30 27.98 15.59
CA LEU A 652 -12.81 28.01 14.22
C LEU A 652 -14.33 27.85 14.16
N LEU A 653 -14.88 26.89 14.90
CA LEU A 653 -16.32 26.66 14.95
C LEU A 653 -17.06 27.86 15.55
N LEU A 654 -16.55 28.47 16.63
CA LEU A 654 -17.14 29.67 17.22
C LEU A 654 -17.09 30.87 16.25
N GLN A 655 -15.97 31.09 15.57
CA GLN A 655 -15.82 32.13 14.54
C GLN A 655 -16.77 31.91 13.36
N ALA A 656 -17.08 30.66 13.04
CA ALA A 656 -18.04 30.31 12.01
C ALA A 656 -19.51 30.40 12.47
N GLY A 657 -19.78 30.75 13.74
CA GLY A 657 -21.12 30.98 14.27
C GLY A 657 -21.74 29.79 15.02
N ALA A 658 -20.95 28.80 15.42
CA ALA A 658 -21.45 27.67 16.21
C ALA A 658 -21.97 28.14 17.58
N ASP A 659 -23.15 27.68 17.96
CA ASP A 659 -23.78 28.05 19.23
C ASP A 659 -23.24 27.17 20.38
N ARG A 660 -22.54 27.82 21.32
CA ARG A 660 -22.01 27.21 22.54
C ARG A 660 -23.06 26.87 23.60
N GLN A 661 -24.31 27.27 23.41
CA GLN A 661 -25.40 27.04 24.36
C GLN A 661 -26.27 25.83 24.04
N ILE A 662 -26.16 25.25 22.83
CA ILE A 662 -26.92 24.07 22.44
C ILE A 662 -26.59 22.91 23.39
N GLU A 663 -27.62 22.20 23.82
CA GLU A 663 -27.50 21.02 24.67
C GLU A 663 -27.67 19.73 23.86
N ASP A 664 -26.84 18.72 24.15
CA ASP A 664 -27.00 17.36 23.64
C ASP A 664 -28.21 16.64 24.27
N LEU A 665 -28.52 15.39 23.87
CA LEU A 665 -29.65 14.62 24.44
C LEU A 665 -29.54 14.38 25.95
N ALA A 666 -28.37 14.58 26.55
CA ALA A 666 -28.16 14.46 27.98
C ALA A 666 -28.13 15.84 28.68
N LEU A 667 -28.65 16.89 28.04
CA LEU A 667 -28.72 18.26 28.55
C LEU A 667 -27.35 18.86 28.85
N ARG A 668 -26.31 18.44 28.11
CA ARG A 668 -24.94 18.92 28.30
C ARG A 668 -24.55 19.86 27.19
N LYS A 669 -24.00 21.01 27.58
CA LYS A 669 -23.37 21.99 26.68
C LYS A 669 -21.95 21.54 26.29
N PRO A 670 -21.35 22.08 25.20
CA PRO A 670 -19.99 21.76 24.80
C PRO A 670 -18.96 21.88 25.93
N VAL A 671 -19.05 22.94 26.76
CA VAL A 671 -18.15 23.19 27.90
C VAL A 671 -18.14 22.07 28.95
N TYR A 672 -19.18 21.26 29.05
CA TYR A 672 -19.20 20.12 29.97
C TYR A 672 -18.07 19.12 29.64
N TYR A 673 -17.80 18.92 28.35
CA TYR A 673 -16.86 17.92 27.88
C TYR A 673 -15.39 18.30 28.14
N THR A 674 -15.08 19.60 28.18
CA THR A 674 -13.75 20.08 28.60
C THR A 674 -13.52 19.87 30.10
N LYS A 675 -14.57 20.00 30.92
CA LYS A 675 -14.53 19.84 32.39
C LYS A 675 -14.45 18.38 32.87
N LYS A 676 -14.93 17.41 32.10
CA LYS A 676 -14.78 15.98 32.43
C LYS A 676 -13.32 15.53 32.40
N PHE A 677 -12.54 16.03 31.44
CA PHE A 677 -11.09 15.76 31.33
C PHE A 677 -10.26 16.43 32.42
N SER A 678 -10.71 17.57 32.97
CA SER A 678 -10.05 18.21 34.12
C SER A 678 -10.40 17.52 35.46
N ARG A 679 -11.63 17.02 35.62
CA ARG A 679 -12.03 16.22 36.80
C ARG A 679 -11.38 14.84 36.89
N GLY A 680 -11.18 14.15 35.76
CA GLY A 680 -10.41 12.90 35.73
C GLY A 680 -8.98 13.03 36.29
N ARG A 681 -8.45 14.26 36.34
CA ARG A 681 -7.14 14.58 36.92
C ARG A 681 -7.15 15.02 38.38
N GLN A 682 -8.29 15.41 38.96
CA GLN A 682 -8.34 15.59 40.42
C GLN A 682 -8.10 14.27 41.17
N LEU A 683 -8.37 13.13 40.54
CA LEU A 683 -8.07 11.78 41.04
C LEU A 683 -6.59 11.36 40.87
N LEU A 684 -5.78 12.10 40.11
CA LEU A 684 -4.35 11.84 39.87
C LEU A 684 -3.42 12.81 40.64
N LYS A 685 -3.97 13.58 41.58
CA LYS A 685 -3.20 14.54 42.39
C LYS A 685 -2.52 13.86 43.59
N THR A 686 -1.34 13.30 43.37
CA THR A 686 -0.23 13.48 44.32
C THR A 686 0.97 14.01 43.54
N GLU A 687 1.48 15.18 43.94
CA GLU A 687 2.51 15.96 43.23
C GLU A 687 3.80 15.18 42.94
N GLY A 688 4.06 14.09 43.66
CA GLY A 688 5.22 13.22 43.45
C GLY A 688 5.17 12.38 42.17
N GLN A 689 4.00 11.95 41.71
CA GLN A 689 3.85 11.17 40.48
C GLN A 689 3.86 12.05 39.21
N ILE A 690 3.51 13.34 39.36
CA ILE A 690 3.45 14.30 38.25
C ILE A 690 4.86 14.61 37.72
N LYS A 691 5.90 14.72 38.56
CA LYS A 691 7.27 14.96 38.07
C LYS A 691 7.81 13.84 37.17
N ASN A 692 7.40 12.59 37.41
CA ASN A 692 7.81 11.45 36.57
C ASN A 692 6.95 11.33 35.29
N LEU A 693 5.68 11.78 35.32
CA LEU A 693 4.78 11.85 34.15
C LEU A 693 5.00 13.11 33.29
N LEU A 694 5.57 14.19 33.83
CA LEU A 694 5.93 15.42 33.12
C LEU A 694 7.11 15.25 32.15
N ALA A 695 7.79 14.10 32.18
CA ALA A 695 8.75 13.70 31.15
C ALA A 695 8.05 13.23 29.85
N ASP A 696 6.76 12.90 29.89
CA ASP A 696 5.95 12.56 28.71
C ASP A 696 5.24 13.81 28.15
N ILE A 697 5.88 14.41 27.14
CA ILE A 697 5.43 15.56 26.32
C ILE A 697 3.95 15.49 25.87
N PRO A 698 3.36 14.32 25.54
CA PRO A 698 1.95 14.24 25.13
C PRO A 698 0.96 14.69 26.22
N VAL A 699 1.27 14.45 27.50
CA VAL A 699 0.36 14.78 28.61
C VAL A 699 0.26 16.30 28.78
N TYR A 700 1.38 17.04 28.64
CA TYR A 700 1.43 18.50 28.75
C TYR A 700 0.50 19.19 27.73
N HIS A 701 0.56 18.77 26.46
CA HIS A 701 -0.29 19.33 25.40
C HIS A 701 -1.78 19.11 25.68
N VAL A 702 -2.17 17.93 26.13
CA VAL A 702 -3.56 17.62 26.49
C VAL A 702 -4.04 18.46 27.70
N VAL A 703 -3.18 18.76 28.69
CA VAL A 703 -3.52 19.69 29.80
C VAL A 703 -3.81 21.09 29.26
N LYS A 704 -2.88 21.63 28.49
CA LYS A 704 -2.91 23.00 28.01
C LYS A 704 -4.12 23.21 27.09
N TRP A 705 -4.30 22.32 26.11
CA TRP A 705 -5.38 22.41 25.15
C TRP A 705 -6.78 22.30 25.77
N THR A 706 -6.96 21.41 26.76
CA THR A 706 -8.27 21.29 27.44
C THR A 706 -8.62 22.53 28.26
N TRP A 707 -7.64 23.20 28.88
CA TRP A 707 -7.84 24.47 29.58
C TRP A 707 -8.14 25.61 28.60
N GLU A 708 -7.40 25.71 27.50
CA GLU A 708 -7.64 26.69 26.44
C GLU A 708 -9.04 26.52 25.82
N CYS A 709 -9.48 25.28 25.56
CA CYS A 709 -10.84 25.00 25.09
C CYS A 709 -11.91 25.47 26.08
N ALA A 710 -11.72 25.23 27.38
CA ALA A 710 -12.66 25.66 28.42
C ALA A 710 -12.75 27.19 28.48
N SER A 711 -11.60 27.87 28.45
CA SER A 711 -11.53 29.33 28.44
C SER A 711 -12.24 29.92 27.21
N LEU A 712 -12.00 29.37 26.02
CA LEU A 712 -12.68 29.79 24.79
C LEU A 712 -14.19 29.64 24.92
N LEU A 713 -14.69 28.49 25.37
CA LEU A 713 -16.13 28.25 25.49
C LEU A 713 -16.81 29.12 26.55
N GLU A 714 -16.12 29.46 27.63
CA GLU A 714 -16.65 30.31 28.71
C GLU A 714 -16.59 31.80 28.35
N ASN A 715 -15.48 32.25 27.78
CA ASN A 715 -15.14 33.67 27.66
C ASN A 715 -15.23 34.25 26.24
N TYR A 716 -15.67 33.48 25.23
CA TYR A 716 -15.76 33.99 23.86
C TYR A 716 -16.62 35.27 23.78
N GLN A 717 -15.99 36.37 23.37
CA GLN A 717 -16.64 37.61 22.93
C GLN A 717 -16.55 37.64 21.41
N SER A 718 -17.66 37.86 20.72
CA SER A 718 -17.73 37.87 19.25
C SER A 718 -16.85 38.98 18.68
N CYS A 719 -15.66 38.66 18.19
CA CYS A 719 -14.86 39.60 17.39
C CYS A 719 -15.36 39.58 15.95
N SER A 720 -15.90 40.70 15.48
CA SER A 720 -16.14 40.96 14.06
C SER A 720 -14.81 40.93 13.30
N LEU A 721 -14.76 40.18 12.19
CA LEU A 721 -13.63 40.13 11.27
C LEU A 721 -13.17 41.55 10.87
N PRO A 722 -11.85 41.81 10.71
CA PRO A 722 -11.41 43.00 9.99
C PRO A 722 -11.93 42.90 8.56
N SER A 723 -12.68 43.92 8.14
CA SER A 723 -13.02 44.14 6.73
C SER A 723 -11.73 44.17 5.90
N LYS A 724 -11.75 43.44 4.78
CA LYS A 724 -10.66 43.21 3.81
C LYS A 724 -9.58 44.29 3.70
#